data_AF-A0A087SM89-F1
#
_entry.id   AF-A0A087SM89-F1
#
_cell.length_a   1.000
_cell.length_b   1.000
_cell.length_c   1.000
_cell.angle_alpha   90.00
_cell.angle_beta   90.00
_cell.angle_gamma   90.00
#
_symmetry.space_group_name_H-M   'P 1'
#
loop_
_entity.id
_entity.type
_entity.pdbx_description
1 polymer ?
#
loop_
_entity_poly.entity_id
_entity_poly.type
_entity_poly.pdbx_seq_one_letter_code
_entity_poly.pdbx_strand_id
1 'polypeptide(L)'
;MGIPGFNSWVRKEYPEAFVPFERGRRVDHLYVDLASTLHTVLRKSRTPAQLHRRLHSRLDNYLARLRPCKRVVLALDGPGPLAKLLEQRRRRSKMKVAPEVPEAGEPGSEASLSPLALTAGTPFMLSVHASLLIYIARRLANPRNRGLVFEFSDSTVQGEGELKLLAKLQDQGGGRGAPTPGDTHVILGGDSDLYLIALVAPRPSVFIAADADIPHLGAPADQLTVFSRAALANVWGPHADVARLGLDLCLLAVLTSGNDYLPAIQASLGWGLVLKGGDRPGLWDLLLDLRRRRSAVGPCHLARRGRSGALTLDRATLAALLWRSYQQRRYIAGLEWVINMYARGRVQDYRFTYDLAAPTILGLVASLAHGQAAVEDGEEGAEEGEGAERGMAGGESCGPEGAQPALGAGRLARNGLKRDQAAARPNGAARQPGGADAELDEKAHGSRNNRPPAMDMESAVAPRTPPPAKSPAAPSKRPRDEDLAPALPLPPPPASPQSPSMQPLIPAACALATLPLSGRQFAASALQHLMDDGQGAALRHVYALCPTCQRIGAEIAAANKELARVRLAATQPVTAARADGQPPAAHVLLAEEAYRACKVAEAEALAALTALSQAQVAHMEEAHPFQPFPVDDVEAAVAGVDVRQYPSAERPLAGFGRDVQIW
;
A
#
# COMPACT_ATOMS: atom_id res chain seq x y z
N MET A 1 -6.66 4.35 1.71
CA MET A 1 -5.70 3.50 2.41
C MET A 1 -4.92 2.79 1.32
N GLY A 2 -3.69 2.42 1.63
CA GLY A 2 -2.71 2.07 0.61
C GLY A 2 -2.45 3.20 -0.39
N ILE A 3 -2.00 2.83 -1.57
CA ILE A 3 -1.61 3.78 -2.63
C ILE A 3 -2.84 4.48 -3.28
N PRO A 4 -2.92 5.83 -3.24
CA PRO A 4 -4.03 6.58 -3.82
C PRO A 4 -4.25 6.29 -5.32
N GLY A 5 -5.48 5.93 -5.68
CA GLY A 5 -5.90 5.65 -7.06
C GLY A 5 -5.42 4.32 -7.66
N PHE A 6 -4.57 3.56 -6.96
CA PHE A 6 -3.88 2.39 -7.53
C PHE A 6 -4.83 1.26 -7.97
N ASN A 7 -5.91 1.00 -7.23
CA ASN A 7 -6.93 0.01 -7.61
C ASN A 7 -7.54 0.31 -9.00
N SER A 8 -7.90 1.59 -9.25
CA SER A 8 -8.42 2.05 -10.53
C SER A 8 -7.36 2.01 -11.64
N TRP A 9 -6.10 2.28 -11.31
CA TRP A 9 -4.98 2.17 -12.26
C TRP A 9 -4.74 0.72 -12.68
N VAL A 10 -4.66 -0.24 -11.74
CA VAL A 10 -4.47 -1.67 -12.06
C VAL A 10 -5.63 -2.19 -12.93
N ARG A 11 -6.88 -1.80 -12.64
CA ARG A 11 -8.06 -2.16 -13.46
C ARG A 11 -8.04 -1.55 -14.87
N LYS A 12 -7.49 -0.35 -15.03
CA LYS A 12 -7.42 0.34 -16.33
C LYS A 12 -6.27 -0.16 -17.21
N GLU A 13 -5.11 -0.41 -16.61
CA GLU A 13 -3.89 -0.78 -17.34
C GLU A 13 -3.73 -2.28 -17.55
N TYR A 14 -4.43 -3.10 -16.76
CA TYR A 14 -4.39 -4.57 -16.84
C TYR A 14 -5.78 -5.22 -16.75
N PRO A 15 -6.75 -4.86 -17.63
CA PRO A 15 -8.09 -5.46 -17.62
C PRO A 15 -8.07 -6.99 -17.77
N GLU A 16 -7.08 -7.55 -18.48
CA GLU A 16 -6.90 -8.99 -18.66
C GLU A 16 -6.56 -9.72 -17.35
N ALA A 17 -6.05 -9.00 -16.35
CA ALA A 17 -5.81 -9.54 -15.02
C ALA A 17 -7.11 -9.73 -14.22
N PHE A 18 -8.23 -9.14 -14.64
CA PHE A 18 -9.53 -9.21 -13.95
C PHE A 18 -10.45 -10.21 -14.64
N VAL A 19 -10.44 -11.45 -14.13
CA VAL A 19 -11.13 -12.60 -14.71
C VAL A 19 -12.43 -12.94 -13.97
N PRO A 20 -13.47 -13.45 -14.65
CA PRO A 20 -14.64 -14.00 -13.99
C PRO A 20 -14.28 -15.18 -13.07
N PHE A 21 -14.85 -15.21 -11.87
CA PHE A 21 -14.65 -16.30 -10.93
C PHE A 21 -15.50 -17.51 -11.33
N GLU A 22 -14.89 -18.42 -12.12
CA GLU A 22 -15.51 -19.63 -12.64
C GLU A 22 -16.35 -20.40 -11.62
N ARG A 23 -17.58 -20.76 -12.03
CA ARG A 23 -18.50 -21.56 -11.20
C ARG A 23 -17.88 -22.93 -10.91
N GLY A 24 -17.56 -23.18 -9.64
CA GLY A 24 -16.93 -24.44 -9.19
C GLY A 24 -15.41 -24.38 -9.08
N ARG A 25 -14.76 -23.24 -9.35
CA ARG A 25 -13.34 -23.01 -9.04
C ARG A 25 -13.07 -23.32 -7.56
N ARG A 26 -12.20 -24.30 -7.33
CA ARG A 26 -11.84 -24.79 -5.99
C ARG A 26 -10.97 -23.74 -5.27
N VAL A 27 -11.36 -23.36 -4.06
CA VAL A 27 -10.56 -22.50 -3.16
C VAL A 27 -10.05 -23.36 -2.01
N ASP A 28 -8.75 -23.34 -1.78
CA ASP A 28 -8.15 -23.98 -0.61
C ASP A 28 -8.19 -23.05 0.60
N HIS A 29 -7.65 -21.84 0.41
CA HIS A 29 -7.41 -20.86 1.47
C HIS A 29 -8.12 -19.55 1.15
N LEU A 30 -9.01 -19.12 2.05
CA LEU A 30 -9.60 -17.78 2.03
C LEU A 30 -8.92 -16.91 3.09
N TYR A 31 -8.40 -15.76 2.69
CA TYR A 31 -7.79 -14.75 3.55
C TYR A 31 -8.70 -13.53 3.55
N VAL A 32 -9.14 -13.03 4.71
CA VAL A 32 -10.11 -11.93 4.82
C VAL A 32 -9.55 -10.80 5.67
N ASP A 33 -9.31 -9.66 5.02
CA ASP A 33 -9.14 -8.37 5.69
C ASP A 33 -10.53 -7.88 6.12
N LEU A 34 -10.71 -7.69 7.42
CA LEU A 34 -11.98 -7.24 7.98
C LEU A 34 -12.10 -5.71 8.05
N ALA A 35 -11.05 -4.93 7.78
CA ALA A 35 -11.09 -3.47 7.90
C ALA A 35 -12.13 -2.84 6.95
N SER A 36 -12.09 -3.21 5.67
CA SER A 36 -13.09 -2.75 4.69
C SER A 36 -14.50 -3.26 5.01
N THR A 37 -14.60 -4.52 5.45
CA THR A 37 -15.87 -5.17 5.81
C THR A 37 -16.53 -4.46 6.99
N LEU A 38 -15.76 -4.18 8.06
CA LEU A 38 -16.21 -3.49 9.27
C LEU A 38 -16.70 -2.07 8.96
N HIS A 39 -15.93 -1.27 8.23
CA HIS A 39 -16.40 0.05 7.79
C HIS A 39 -17.67 -0.03 6.93
N THR A 40 -17.83 -1.07 6.10
CA THR A 40 -19.02 -1.27 5.26
C THR A 40 -20.26 -1.70 6.05
N VAL A 41 -20.12 -2.54 7.08
CA VAL A 41 -21.25 -2.90 7.96
C VAL A 41 -21.58 -1.80 8.98
N LEU A 42 -20.60 -1.02 9.44
CA LEU A 42 -20.77 0.15 10.31
C LEU A 42 -21.69 1.18 9.67
N ARG A 43 -21.41 1.61 8.43
CA ARG A 43 -22.24 2.56 7.66
C ARG A 43 -23.71 2.11 7.47
N LYS A 44 -24.01 0.83 7.70
CA LYS A 44 -25.34 0.23 7.54
C LYS A 44 -25.98 -0.14 8.88
N SER A 45 -25.34 0.17 10.01
CA SER A 45 -25.76 -0.22 11.36
C SER A 45 -25.94 1.01 12.25
N ARG A 46 -26.96 0.97 13.11
CA ARG A 46 -27.18 1.99 14.16
C ARG A 46 -26.59 1.57 15.51
N THR A 47 -26.53 0.26 15.76
CA THR A 47 -26.24 -0.32 17.08
C THR A 47 -25.21 -1.46 16.98
N PRO A 48 -24.37 -1.68 18.01
CA PRO A 48 -23.41 -2.79 18.05
C PRO A 48 -24.03 -4.15 17.71
N ALA A 49 -25.21 -4.47 18.28
CA ALA A 49 -25.92 -5.72 18.03
C ALA A 49 -26.44 -5.84 16.59
N GLN A 50 -26.65 -4.74 15.88
CA GLN A 50 -26.91 -4.75 14.43
C GLN A 50 -25.62 -4.98 13.63
N LEU A 51 -24.51 -4.34 14.02
CA LEU A 51 -23.21 -4.48 13.36
C LEU A 51 -22.71 -5.94 13.41
N HIS A 52 -22.69 -6.56 14.58
CA HIS A 52 -22.27 -7.96 14.76
C HIS A 52 -23.09 -8.92 13.89
N ARG A 53 -24.42 -8.74 13.83
CA ARG A 53 -25.30 -9.53 12.93
C ARG A 53 -24.95 -9.33 11.46
N ARG A 54 -24.78 -8.07 11.00
CA ARG A 54 -24.40 -7.79 9.60
C ARG A 54 -23.02 -8.33 9.24
N LEU A 55 -22.05 -8.27 10.16
CA LEU A 55 -20.72 -8.84 9.99
C LEU A 55 -20.80 -10.35 9.75
N HIS A 56 -21.52 -11.08 10.61
CA HIS A 56 -21.73 -12.53 10.46
C HIS A 56 -22.41 -12.87 9.13
N SER A 57 -23.47 -12.16 8.74
CA SER A 57 -24.13 -12.39 7.44
C SER A 57 -23.24 -12.07 6.23
N ARG A 58 -22.28 -11.13 6.35
CA ARG A 58 -21.34 -10.83 5.27
C ARG A 58 -20.23 -11.88 5.16
N LEU A 59 -19.73 -12.39 6.28
CA LEU A 59 -18.82 -13.55 6.31
C LEU A 59 -19.49 -14.81 5.75
N ASP A 60 -20.75 -15.05 6.09
CA ASP A 60 -21.54 -16.17 5.54
C ASP A 60 -21.67 -16.09 4.02
N ASN A 61 -21.82 -14.88 3.48
CA ASN A 61 -21.81 -14.66 2.04
C ASN A 61 -20.43 -14.96 1.43
N TYR A 62 -19.32 -14.56 2.06
CA TYR A 62 -17.98 -14.92 1.57
C TYR A 62 -17.79 -16.44 1.52
N LEU A 63 -18.14 -17.17 2.60
CA LEU A 63 -18.06 -18.63 2.66
C LEU A 63 -18.95 -19.30 1.61
N ALA A 64 -20.19 -18.83 1.42
CA ALA A 64 -21.13 -19.42 0.47
C ALA A 64 -20.71 -19.22 -1.00
N ARG A 65 -20.06 -18.10 -1.31
CA ARG A 65 -19.59 -17.72 -2.66
C ARG A 65 -18.25 -18.36 -3.03
N LEU A 66 -17.27 -18.32 -2.12
CA LEU A 66 -15.89 -18.77 -2.39
C LEU A 66 -15.62 -20.22 -1.97
N ARG A 67 -16.42 -20.78 -1.03
CA ARG A 67 -16.39 -22.19 -0.61
C ARG A 67 -14.97 -22.73 -0.30
N PRO A 68 -14.19 -22.07 0.57
CA PRO A 68 -12.86 -22.55 0.97
C PRO A 68 -12.94 -23.94 1.61
N CYS A 69 -12.02 -24.83 1.24
CA CYS A 69 -12.05 -26.24 1.66
C CYS A 69 -10.89 -26.69 2.57
N LYS A 70 -9.81 -25.92 2.70
CA LYS A 70 -8.73 -26.18 3.67
C LYS A 70 -8.75 -25.20 4.84
N ARG A 71 -8.75 -23.89 4.57
CA ARG A 71 -8.59 -22.86 5.61
C ARG A 71 -9.31 -21.54 5.33
N VAL A 72 -9.69 -20.87 6.40
CA VAL A 72 -10.09 -19.47 6.44
C VAL A 72 -9.19 -18.73 7.43
N VAL A 73 -8.55 -17.65 7.00
CA VAL A 73 -7.78 -16.74 7.85
C VAL A 73 -8.55 -15.42 7.94
N LEU A 74 -8.91 -15.00 9.15
CA LEU A 74 -9.54 -13.70 9.41
C LEU A 74 -8.54 -12.77 10.09
N ALA A 75 -8.40 -11.53 9.59
CA ALA A 75 -7.50 -10.53 10.16
C ALA A 75 -8.23 -9.23 10.52
N LEU A 76 -7.98 -8.72 11.72
CA LEU A 76 -8.30 -7.35 12.15
C LEU A 76 -7.01 -6.51 12.16
N ASP A 77 -7.14 -5.20 11.93
CA ASP A 77 -6.09 -4.25 12.27
C ASP A 77 -5.79 -4.29 13.77
N GLY A 78 -4.52 -4.49 14.11
CA GLY A 78 -3.99 -4.31 15.46
C GLY A 78 -3.05 -3.11 15.51
N PRO A 79 -2.14 -3.05 16.50
CA PRO A 79 -1.13 -2.00 16.58
C PRO A 79 -0.17 -2.03 15.38
N GLY A 80 -0.32 -1.06 14.48
CA GLY A 80 0.54 -0.85 13.32
C GLY A 80 1.82 -0.05 13.65
N PRO A 81 2.70 0.15 12.65
CA PRO A 81 3.87 1.01 12.78
C PRO A 81 3.50 2.49 12.95
N LEU A 82 4.34 3.25 13.64
CA LEU A 82 4.08 4.63 14.02
C LEU A 82 3.75 5.55 12.83
N ALA A 83 4.43 5.39 11.69
CA ALA A 83 4.07 6.07 10.44
C ALA A 83 2.57 5.90 10.08
N LYS A 84 2.03 4.67 10.14
CA LYS A 84 0.59 4.40 9.90
C LYS A 84 -0.27 5.02 11.00
N LEU A 85 0.15 4.91 12.26
CA LEU A 85 -0.60 5.48 13.39
C LEU A 85 -0.74 7.01 13.24
N LEU A 86 0.28 7.70 12.74
CA LEU A 86 0.24 9.15 12.50
C LEU A 86 -0.68 9.55 11.35
N GLU A 87 -0.71 8.83 10.22
CA GLU A 87 -1.71 9.11 9.18
C GLU A 87 -3.13 8.72 9.63
N GLN A 88 -3.30 7.61 10.36
CA GLN A 88 -4.58 7.25 10.96
C GLN A 88 -5.07 8.33 11.94
N ARG A 89 -4.18 8.89 12.76
CA ARG A 89 -4.45 10.06 13.63
C ARG A 89 -4.87 11.27 12.80
N ARG A 90 -4.07 11.68 11.80
CA ARG A 90 -4.35 12.79 10.87
C ARG A 90 -5.67 12.65 10.12
N ARG A 91 -6.09 11.41 9.82
CA ARG A 91 -7.39 11.08 9.22
C ARG A 91 -8.52 11.15 10.24
N ARG A 92 -8.32 10.62 11.46
CA ARG A 92 -9.32 10.61 12.54
C ARG A 92 -9.58 12.01 13.11
N SER A 93 -8.58 12.89 13.21
CA SER A 93 -8.75 14.31 13.59
C SER A 93 -9.66 15.13 12.66
N LYS A 94 -9.90 14.66 11.43
CA LYS A 94 -10.83 15.30 10.47
C LYS A 94 -12.27 14.77 10.59
N MET A 95 -12.51 13.76 11.42
CA MET A 95 -13.84 13.16 11.59
C MET A 95 -14.69 14.02 12.53
N LYS A 96 -15.84 14.47 12.05
CA LYS A 96 -16.88 15.04 12.93
C LYS A 96 -17.45 13.92 13.79
N VAL A 97 -17.31 14.05 15.10
CA VAL A 97 -18.10 13.27 16.06
C VAL A 97 -19.40 14.03 16.30
N ALA A 98 -20.50 13.32 16.54
CA ALA A 98 -21.72 13.96 17.05
C ALA A 98 -21.43 14.59 18.43
N PRO A 99 -22.18 15.62 18.86
CA PRO A 99 -22.12 16.06 20.25
C PRO A 99 -22.36 14.87 21.19
N GLU A 100 -21.78 14.95 22.39
CA GLU A 100 -21.73 13.84 23.34
C GLU A 100 -23.13 13.27 23.63
N VAL A 101 -23.20 11.94 23.73
CA VAL A 101 -24.42 11.28 24.19
C VAL A 101 -24.61 11.66 25.66
N PRO A 102 -25.82 12.06 26.11
CA PRO A 102 -26.04 12.44 27.50
C PRO A 102 -25.67 11.28 28.46
N GLU A 103 -25.37 11.67 29.71
CA GLU A 103 -24.66 10.83 30.68
C GLU A 103 -25.27 9.43 30.87
N ALA A 104 -24.41 8.50 31.30
CA ALA A 104 -24.71 7.09 31.46
C ALA A 104 -25.69 6.80 32.62
N GLY A 105 -26.98 7.08 32.40
CA GLY A 105 -28.07 6.83 33.34
C GLY A 105 -29.38 6.32 32.71
N GLU A 106 -29.66 6.61 31.43
CA GLU A 106 -30.91 6.18 30.80
C GLU A 106 -30.87 4.74 30.27
N PRO A 107 -31.80 3.85 30.68
CA PRO A 107 -31.92 2.47 30.19
C PRO A 107 -32.49 2.44 28.77
N GLY A 108 -31.66 2.82 27.80
CA GLY A 108 -32.00 2.98 26.38
C GLY A 108 -30.91 3.65 25.55
N SER A 109 -29.90 4.25 26.20
CA SER A 109 -28.74 4.87 25.54
C SER A 109 -27.79 3.82 24.94
N GLU A 110 -28.11 3.30 23.74
CA GLU A 110 -27.19 2.48 22.96
C GLU A 110 -26.01 3.33 22.46
N ALA A 111 -24.79 2.95 22.86
CA ALA A 111 -23.56 3.66 22.49
C ALA A 111 -23.43 3.85 20.97
N SER A 112 -23.29 5.12 20.55
CA SER A 112 -23.37 5.50 19.13
C SER A 112 -22.21 4.90 18.30
N LEU A 113 -22.55 4.31 17.15
CA LEU A 113 -21.57 3.68 16.26
C LEU A 113 -20.73 4.72 15.48
N SER A 114 -19.57 5.08 16.03
CA SER A 114 -18.59 5.94 15.39
C SER A 114 -17.50 5.16 14.62
N PRO A 115 -17.01 5.66 13.47
CA PRO A 115 -15.80 5.13 12.84
C PRO A 115 -14.54 5.20 13.73
N LEU A 116 -14.53 6.04 14.76
CA LEU A 116 -13.45 6.09 15.76
C LEU A 116 -13.41 4.84 16.65
N ALA A 117 -14.54 4.17 16.87
CA ALA A 117 -14.59 2.92 17.62
C ALA A 117 -13.87 1.77 16.89
N LEU A 118 -13.73 1.85 15.56
CA LEU A 118 -12.91 0.95 14.73
C LEU A 118 -11.43 1.36 14.80
N THR A 119 -10.84 1.14 15.97
CA THR A 119 -9.43 1.47 16.29
C THR A 119 -8.88 0.38 17.20
N ALA A 120 -7.72 -0.19 16.87
CA ALA A 120 -7.03 -1.12 17.76
C ALA A 120 -6.74 -0.43 19.10
N GLY A 121 -7.16 -1.06 20.21
CA GLY A 121 -7.13 -0.48 21.55
C GLY A 121 -8.46 -0.03 22.14
N THR A 122 -9.58 -0.05 21.39
CA THR A 122 -10.89 0.32 21.93
C THR A 122 -11.60 -0.90 22.57
N PRO A 123 -12.46 -0.70 23.59
CA PRO A 123 -13.35 -1.75 24.08
C PRO A 123 -14.28 -2.31 22.99
N PHE A 124 -14.65 -1.49 22.02
CA PHE A 124 -15.48 -1.91 20.88
C PHE A 124 -14.77 -2.96 20.00
N MET A 125 -13.47 -2.84 19.75
CA MET A 125 -12.74 -3.86 18.99
C MET A 125 -12.61 -5.19 19.77
N LEU A 126 -12.67 -5.17 21.11
CA LEU A 126 -12.77 -6.40 21.90
C LEU A 126 -14.14 -7.08 21.73
N SER A 127 -15.24 -6.34 21.64
CA SER A 127 -16.56 -6.94 21.38
C SER A 127 -16.66 -7.49 19.95
N VAL A 128 -16.01 -6.84 18.96
CA VAL A 128 -15.84 -7.38 17.61
C VAL A 128 -15.06 -8.71 17.63
N HIS A 129 -13.94 -8.79 18.38
CA HIS A 129 -13.23 -10.05 18.58
C HIS A 129 -14.12 -11.14 19.19
N ALA A 130 -14.83 -10.85 20.29
CA ALA A 130 -15.68 -11.84 20.97
C ALA A 130 -16.82 -12.33 20.05
N SER A 131 -17.41 -11.42 19.27
CA SER A 131 -18.40 -11.75 18.24
C SER A 131 -17.83 -12.69 17.18
N LEU A 132 -16.60 -12.45 16.73
CA LEU A 132 -15.91 -13.28 15.73
C LEU A 132 -15.55 -14.67 16.27
N LEU A 133 -15.12 -14.80 17.53
CA LEU A 133 -14.94 -16.12 18.16
C LEU A 133 -16.26 -16.91 18.22
N ILE A 134 -17.36 -16.25 18.62
CA ILE A 134 -18.70 -16.86 18.64
C ILE A 134 -19.14 -17.26 17.21
N TYR A 135 -18.80 -16.46 16.19
CA TYR A 135 -19.04 -16.81 14.79
C TYR A 135 -18.25 -18.04 14.35
N ILE A 136 -16.94 -18.08 14.59
CA ILE A 136 -16.04 -19.20 14.23
C ILE A 136 -16.52 -20.48 14.90
N ALA A 137 -16.81 -20.46 16.22
CA ALA A 137 -17.34 -21.63 16.94
C ALA A 137 -18.66 -22.14 16.32
N ARG A 138 -19.59 -21.24 15.99
CA ARG A 138 -20.85 -21.57 15.29
C ARG A 138 -20.65 -22.04 13.84
N ARG A 139 -19.49 -21.81 13.23
CA ARG A 139 -19.13 -22.35 11.90
C ARG A 139 -18.47 -23.71 12.02
N LEU A 140 -17.55 -23.90 12.96
CA LEU A 140 -16.90 -25.19 13.24
C LEU A 140 -17.90 -26.25 13.72
N ALA A 141 -18.93 -25.86 14.49
CA ALA A 141 -20.02 -26.74 14.91
C ALA A 141 -20.94 -27.23 13.76
N ASN A 142 -20.83 -26.67 12.55
CA ASN A 142 -21.65 -27.08 11.41
C ASN A 142 -20.96 -28.19 10.60
N PRO A 143 -21.56 -29.39 10.43
CA PRO A 143 -20.96 -30.49 9.68
C PRO A 143 -20.54 -30.15 8.23
N ARG A 144 -21.16 -29.14 7.61
CA ARG A 144 -20.78 -28.65 6.26
C ARG A 144 -19.37 -28.06 6.19
N ASN A 145 -18.81 -27.65 7.33
CA ASN A 145 -17.45 -27.10 7.44
C ASN A 145 -16.44 -28.15 7.97
N ARG A 146 -16.82 -29.42 8.05
CA ARG A 146 -15.93 -30.51 8.49
C ARG A 146 -14.76 -30.65 7.49
N GLY A 147 -13.56 -30.41 7.99
CA GLY A 147 -12.32 -30.37 7.20
C GLY A 147 -11.64 -29.00 7.25
N LEU A 148 -12.43 -27.93 7.37
CA LEU A 148 -11.97 -26.55 7.40
C LEU A 148 -11.20 -26.22 8.69
N VAL A 149 -10.18 -25.38 8.57
CA VAL A 149 -9.47 -24.69 9.67
C VAL A 149 -9.89 -23.22 9.66
N PHE A 150 -10.05 -22.61 10.84
CA PHE A 150 -10.19 -21.17 11.01
C PHE A 150 -9.02 -20.66 11.85
N GLU A 151 -8.25 -19.73 11.29
CA GLU A 151 -7.22 -18.97 11.99
C GLU A 151 -7.72 -17.53 12.18
N PHE A 152 -7.47 -16.90 13.34
CA PHE A 152 -7.96 -15.55 13.63
C PHE A 152 -6.91 -14.65 14.28
N SER A 153 -6.42 -13.67 13.53
CA SER A 153 -5.54 -12.63 14.03
C SER A 153 -6.35 -11.39 14.39
N ASP A 154 -6.44 -11.09 15.69
CA ASP A 154 -7.32 -10.04 16.20
C ASP A 154 -6.64 -8.67 16.31
N SER A 155 -7.34 -7.67 16.86
CA SER A 155 -6.85 -6.31 17.04
C SER A 155 -5.92 -6.10 18.26
N THR A 156 -5.54 -7.17 18.97
CA THR A 156 -4.50 -7.16 20.03
C THR A 156 -3.20 -7.77 19.54
N VAL A 157 -3.24 -8.60 18.48
CA VAL A 157 -2.05 -9.04 17.75
C VAL A 157 -1.46 -7.87 16.95
N GLN A 158 -0.15 -7.68 17.00
CA GLN A 158 0.57 -6.61 16.29
C GLN A 158 0.39 -6.66 14.76
N GLY A 159 0.51 -5.51 14.12
CA GLY A 159 0.45 -5.36 12.67
C GLY A 159 -0.94 -5.08 12.11
N GLU A 160 -0.94 -4.63 10.85
CA GLU A 160 -2.13 -4.29 10.07
C GLU A 160 -2.73 -5.55 9.42
N GLY A 161 -4.04 -5.53 9.14
CA GLY A 161 -4.78 -6.69 8.65
C GLY A 161 -4.13 -7.30 7.40
N GLU A 162 -3.81 -6.47 6.41
CA GLU A 162 -3.19 -6.89 5.15
C GLU A 162 -1.80 -7.53 5.34
N LEU A 163 -0.96 -7.00 6.25
CA LEU A 163 0.37 -7.52 6.53
C LEU A 163 0.30 -8.86 7.28
N LYS A 164 -0.67 -9.01 8.20
CA LYS A 164 -0.97 -10.30 8.85
C LYS A 164 -1.35 -11.37 7.83
N LEU A 165 -2.17 -11.03 6.83
CA LEU A 165 -2.52 -11.96 5.75
C LEU A 165 -1.33 -12.29 4.85
N LEU A 166 -0.48 -11.32 4.51
CA LEU A 166 0.74 -11.54 3.75
C LEU A 166 1.72 -12.47 4.48
N ALA A 167 1.96 -12.25 5.78
CA ALA A 167 2.75 -13.17 6.61
C ALA A 167 2.19 -14.60 6.55
N LYS A 168 0.86 -14.75 6.64
CA LYS A 168 0.19 -16.06 6.60
C LYS A 168 0.06 -16.68 5.20
N LEU A 169 0.28 -15.90 4.15
CA LEU A 169 0.39 -16.36 2.77
C LEU A 169 1.82 -16.84 2.45
N GLN A 170 2.82 -16.23 3.09
CA GLN A 170 4.22 -16.65 3.07
C GLN A 170 4.48 -17.88 3.96
N ASP A 171 3.77 -18.01 5.09
CA ASP A 171 3.84 -19.18 5.98
C ASP A 171 3.60 -20.50 5.22
N GLN A 172 4.53 -21.44 5.36
CA GLN A 172 4.42 -22.81 4.84
C GLN A 172 3.78 -23.76 5.87
N GLY A 173 3.94 -23.48 7.16
CA GLY A 173 3.33 -24.19 8.28
C GLY A 173 3.58 -25.70 8.33
N GLY A 174 2.71 -26.36 9.08
CA GLY A 174 2.61 -27.81 9.18
C GLY A 174 1.27 -28.20 9.79
N GLY A 175 0.83 -29.44 9.60
CA GLY A 175 -0.43 -29.95 10.15
C GLY A 175 -1.67 -29.70 9.28
N ARG A 176 -2.85 -29.74 9.91
CA ARG A 176 -4.15 -29.70 9.22
C ARG A 176 -4.39 -28.34 8.57
N GLY A 177 -4.82 -28.32 7.31
CA GLY A 177 -5.06 -27.08 6.57
C GLY A 177 -3.80 -26.35 6.09
N ALA A 178 -2.60 -26.94 6.23
CA ALA A 178 -1.37 -26.39 5.70
C ALA A 178 -1.41 -26.21 4.15
N PRO A 179 -0.76 -25.16 3.61
CA PRO A 179 -0.83 -24.82 2.19
C PRO A 179 0.17 -25.60 1.31
N THR A 180 -0.34 -26.39 0.37
CA THR A 180 0.48 -27.10 -0.63
C THR A 180 0.71 -26.26 -1.90
N PRO A 181 1.78 -26.50 -2.70
CA PRO A 181 2.18 -25.61 -3.79
C PRO A 181 1.14 -25.37 -4.90
N GLY A 182 0.24 -26.34 -5.13
CA GLY A 182 -0.85 -26.23 -6.12
C GLY A 182 -2.16 -25.62 -5.57
N ASP A 183 -2.17 -25.13 -4.33
CA ASP A 183 -3.38 -24.63 -3.68
C ASP A 183 -3.83 -23.29 -4.26
N THR A 184 -5.15 -23.07 -4.29
CA THR A 184 -5.73 -21.79 -4.69
C THR A 184 -6.01 -20.91 -3.48
N HIS A 185 -5.35 -19.75 -3.46
CA HIS A 185 -5.45 -18.73 -2.43
C HIS A 185 -6.32 -17.56 -2.92
N VAL A 186 -7.35 -17.19 -2.16
CA VAL A 186 -8.17 -16.00 -2.43
C VAL A 186 -8.02 -15.02 -1.27
N ILE A 187 -7.59 -13.80 -1.57
CA ILE A 187 -7.52 -12.68 -0.63
C ILE A 187 -8.77 -11.81 -0.84
N LEU A 188 -9.42 -11.41 0.26
CA LEU A 188 -10.63 -10.60 0.26
C LEU A 188 -10.42 -9.39 1.15
N GLY A 189 -10.65 -8.19 0.62
CA GLY A 189 -10.61 -6.94 1.36
C GLY A 189 -10.97 -5.76 0.48
N GLY A 190 -10.65 -4.54 0.92
CA GLY A 190 -10.96 -3.31 0.18
C GLY A 190 -9.75 -2.46 -0.21
N ASP A 191 -8.55 -2.83 0.25
CA ASP A 191 -7.35 -2.03 0.04
C ASP A 191 -6.70 -2.25 -1.33
N SER A 192 -5.91 -1.27 -1.76
CA SER A 192 -5.10 -1.32 -2.97
C SER A 192 -3.77 -2.03 -2.76
N ASP A 193 -3.26 -2.07 -1.53
CA ASP A 193 -1.99 -2.73 -1.22
C ASP A 193 -2.12 -4.26 -1.26
N LEU A 194 -3.36 -4.79 -1.22
CA LEU A 194 -3.68 -6.19 -1.51
C LEU A 194 -3.17 -6.64 -2.89
N TYR A 195 -3.16 -5.75 -3.91
CA TYR A 195 -2.57 -6.05 -5.22
C TYR A 195 -1.07 -6.29 -5.12
N LEU A 196 -0.36 -5.45 -4.35
CA LEU A 196 1.08 -5.60 -4.13
C LEU A 196 1.38 -6.89 -3.36
N ILE A 197 0.61 -7.16 -2.31
CA ILE A 197 0.65 -8.40 -1.50
C ILE A 197 0.51 -9.65 -2.38
N ALA A 198 -0.43 -9.66 -3.33
CA ALA A 198 -0.59 -10.79 -4.24
C ALA A 198 0.59 -10.96 -5.21
N LEU A 199 1.23 -9.88 -5.66
CA LEU A 199 2.37 -9.96 -6.57
C LEU A 199 3.61 -10.52 -5.85
N VAL A 200 3.92 -10.00 -4.66
CA VAL A 200 5.07 -10.42 -3.84
C VAL A 200 4.86 -11.77 -3.13
N ALA A 201 3.64 -12.32 -3.15
CA ALA A 201 3.34 -13.63 -2.59
C ALA A 201 4.16 -14.75 -3.26
N PRO A 202 4.72 -15.70 -2.49
CA PRO A 202 5.45 -16.85 -3.02
C PRO A 202 4.53 -17.97 -3.54
N ARG A 203 3.25 -17.67 -3.81
CA ARG A 203 2.21 -18.62 -4.23
C ARG A 203 1.86 -18.38 -5.71
N PRO A 204 1.73 -19.42 -6.54
CA PRO A 204 1.42 -19.23 -7.96
C PRO A 204 -0.06 -18.84 -8.18
N SER A 205 -0.99 -19.57 -7.54
CA SER A 205 -2.44 -19.38 -7.68
C SER A 205 -2.98 -18.44 -6.59
N VAL A 206 -2.81 -17.13 -6.81
CA VAL A 206 -3.35 -16.07 -5.94
C VAL A 206 -4.36 -15.23 -6.69
N PHE A 207 -5.52 -15.04 -6.07
CA PHE A 207 -6.59 -14.17 -6.55
C PHE A 207 -6.94 -13.12 -5.49
N ILE A 208 -7.44 -11.97 -5.93
CA ILE A 208 -8.05 -10.96 -5.04
C ILE A 208 -9.50 -10.74 -5.44
N ALA A 209 -10.39 -10.85 -4.45
CA ALA A 209 -11.79 -10.48 -4.58
C ALA A 209 -12.04 -9.22 -3.74
N ALA A 210 -12.32 -8.08 -4.38
CA ALA A 210 -12.64 -6.86 -3.64
C ALA A 210 -13.99 -7.03 -2.91
N ASP A 211 -14.11 -6.60 -1.65
CA ASP A 211 -15.36 -6.71 -0.89
C ASP A 211 -16.53 -6.06 -1.64
N ALA A 212 -16.31 -4.88 -2.24
CA ALA A 212 -17.32 -4.19 -3.06
C ALA A 212 -17.84 -5.05 -4.24
N ASP A 213 -17.00 -5.89 -4.82
CA ASP A 213 -17.31 -6.72 -5.98
C ASP A 213 -17.99 -8.04 -5.59
N ILE A 214 -17.98 -8.45 -4.30
CA ILE A 214 -18.67 -9.66 -3.83
C ILE A 214 -20.21 -9.45 -3.88
N PRO A 215 -20.95 -10.13 -4.77
CA PRO A 215 -22.39 -9.95 -4.92
C PRO A 215 -23.17 -10.41 -3.68
N HIS A 216 -24.43 -10.01 -3.57
CA HIS A 216 -25.31 -10.44 -2.50
C HIS A 216 -25.68 -11.93 -2.64
N LEU A 217 -26.07 -12.56 -1.52
CA LEU A 217 -26.47 -13.96 -1.50
C LEU A 217 -27.71 -14.17 -2.38
N GLY A 218 -27.60 -15.07 -3.37
CA GLY A 218 -28.66 -15.34 -4.36
C GLY A 218 -28.35 -14.79 -5.77
N ALA A 219 -27.45 -13.81 -5.91
CA ALA A 219 -27.02 -13.32 -7.22
C ALA A 219 -26.29 -14.43 -8.04
N PRO A 220 -26.29 -14.39 -9.39
CA PRO A 220 -25.51 -15.32 -10.22
C PRO A 220 -24.03 -15.42 -9.82
N ALA A 221 -23.45 -16.61 -9.88
CA ALA A 221 -22.09 -16.88 -9.38
C ALA A 221 -20.99 -16.24 -10.25
N ASP A 222 -21.24 -16.20 -11.55
CA ASP A 222 -20.50 -15.58 -12.65
C ASP A 222 -20.37 -14.04 -12.57
N GLN A 223 -21.13 -13.38 -11.70
CA GLN A 223 -21.02 -11.92 -11.47
C GLN A 223 -19.86 -11.51 -10.56
N LEU A 224 -19.09 -12.45 -10.00
CA LEU A 224 -17.88 -12.13 -9.25
C LEU A 224 -16.68 -12.08 -10.20
N THR A 225 -16.09 -10.90 -10.37
CA THR A 225 -14.78 -10.73 -11.01
C THR A 225 -13.68 -10.73 -9.95
N VAL A 226 -12.55 -11.37 -10.24
CA VAL A 226 -11.36 -11.39 -9.37
C VAL A 226 -10.12 -10.96 -10.14
N PHE A 227 -9.20 -10.27 -9.46
CA PHE A 227 -7.84 -10.12 -9.97
C PHE A 227 -7.11 -11.47 -9.89
N SER A 228 -6.35 -11.83 -10.91
CA SER A 228 -5.57 -13.05 -11.01
C SER A 228 -4.09 -12.74 -11.20
N ARG A 229 -3.26 -13.13 -10.22
CA ARG A 229 -1.80 -12.99 -10.27
C ARG A 229 -1.21 -13.65 -11.52
N ALA A 230 -1.73 -14.83 -11.87
CA ALA A 230 -1.27 -15.60 -13.03
C ALA A 230 -1.67 -14.96 -14.37
N ALA A 231 -2.84 -14.31 -14.43
CA ALA A 231 -3.25 -13.58 -15.64
C ALA A 231 -2.35 -12.36 -15.88
N LEU A 232 -2.03 -11.58 -14.83
CA LEU A 232 -1.08 -10.48 -14.96
C LEU A 232 0.33 -10.96 -15.33
N ALA A 233 0.78 -12.08 -14.77
CA ALA A 233 2.06 -12.69 -15.12
C ALA A 233 2.17 -12.98 -16.62
N ASN A 234 1.10 -13.47 -17.25
CA ASN A 234 1.06 -13.71 -18.68
C ASN A 234 1.16 -12.40 -19.50
N VAL A 235 0.57 -11.30 -19.04
CA VAL A 235 0.70 -9.97 -19.66
C VAL A 235 2.12 -9.41 -19.54
N TRP A 236 2.83 -9.72 -18.44
CA TRP A 236 4.24 -9.36 -18.25
C TRP A 236 5.22 -10.31 -18.96
N GLY A 237 4.76 -11.47 -19.42
CA GLY A 237 5.49 -12.44 -20.23
C GLY A 237 5.94 -13.71 -19.47
N PRO A 238 6.18 -14.83 -20.18
CA PRO A 238 6.32 -16.17 -19.58
C PRO A 238 7.56 -16.37 -18.69
N HIS A 239 8.50 -15.44 -18.70
CA HIS A 239 9.72 -15.46 -17.86
C HIS A 239 9.78 -14.27 -16.89
N ALA A 240 8.65 -13.61 -16.62
CA ALA A 240 8.59 -12.48 -15.70
C ALA A 240 8.76 -12.92 -14.23
N ASP A 241 9.78 -12.40 -13.54
CA ASP A 241 9.82 -12.43 -12.07
C ASP A 241 8.74 -11.47 -11.52
N VAL A 242 7.53 -12.02 -11.35
CA VAL A 242 6.33 -11.33 -10.87
C VAL A 242 6.55 -10.70 -9.49
N ALA A 243 7.34 -11.35 -8.63
CA ALA A 243 7.58 -10.87 -7.27
C ALA A 243 8.48 -9.63 -7.29
N ARG A 244 9.58 -9.63 -8.06
CA ARG A 244 10.41 -8.44 -8.25
C ARG A 244 9.67 -7.34 -9.00
N LEU A 245 8.93 -7.65 -10.07
CA LEU A 245 8.11 -6.66 -10.78
C LEU A 245 7.04 -6.04 -9.87
N GLY A 246 6.46 -6.81 -8.94
CA GLY A 246 5.55 -6.29 -7.91
C GLY A 246 6.23 -5.35 -6.91
N LEU A 247 7.48 -5.60 -6.55
CA LEU A 247 8.30 -4.72 -5.68
C LEU A 247 8.75 -3.45 -6.43
N ASP A 248 9.17 -3.60 -7.70
CA ASP A 248 9.52 -2.50 -8.59
C ASP A 248 8.29 -1.58 -8.83
N LEU A 249 7.10 -2.17 -9.01
CA LEU A 249 5.82 -1.47 -9.14
C LEU A 249 5.39 -0.80 -7.83
N CYS A 250 5.50 -1.49 -6.69
CA CYS A 250 5.25 -0.92 -5.36
C CYS A 250 6.07 0.36 -5.15
N LEU A 251 7.38 0.28 -5.34
CA LEU A 251 8.29 1.41 -5.22
C LEU A 251 7.85 2.57 -6.13
N LEU A 252 7.67 2.32 -7.43
CA LEU A 252 7.30 3.38 -8.38
C LEU A 252 5.95 4.01 -8.06
N ALA A 253 4.97 3.22 -7.60
CA ALA A 253 3.66 3.72 -7.20
C ALA A 253 3.71 4.57 -5.91
N VAL A 254 4.56 4.21 -4.94
CA VAL A 254 4.82 5.05 -3.75
C VAL A 254 5.53 6.35 -4.13
N LEU A 255 6.51 6.30 -5.04
CA LEU A 255 7.22 7.48 -5.54
C LEU A 255 6.28 8.48 -6.24
N THR A 256 5.33 8.00 -7.05
CA THR A 256 4.41 8.86 -7.83
C THR A 256 3.17 9.31 -7.05
N SER A 257 2.65 8.46 -6.17
CA SER A 257 1.31 8.63 -5.58
C SER A 257 1.31 8.66 -4.04
N GLY A 258 2.42 8.31 -3.40
CA GLY A 258 2.53 8.11 -1.96
C GLY A 258 1.81 6.85 -1.48
N ASN A 259 1.87 6.61 -0.18
CA ASN A 259 1.06 5.61 0.54
C ASN A 259 0.81 6.10 1.98
N ASP A 260 0.23 5.25 2.83
CA ASP A 260 -0.08 5.63 4.22
C ASP A 260 1.18 5.80 5.13
N TYR A 261 2.41 5.64 4.61
CA TYR A 261 3.66 5.78 5.36
C TYR A 261 4.64 6.84 4.78
N LEU A 262 4.55 7.14 3.48
CA LEU A 262 5.42 8.07 2.75
C LEU A 262 4.62 8.97 1.80
N PRO A 263 4.88 10.29 1.77
CA PRO A 263 4.25 11.19 0.79
C PRO A 263 4.78 10.96 -0.62
N ALA A 264 3.96 11.29 -1.63
CA ALA A 264 4.36 11.35 -3.03
C ALA A 264 5.47 12.40 -3.26
N ILE A 265 6.33 12.18 -4.24
CA ILE A 265 7.38 13.15 -4.61
C ILE A 265 6.78 14.37 -5.31
N GLN A 266 7.17 15.57 -4.90
CA GLN A 266 6.77 16.81 -5.54
C GLN A 266 7.56 17.08 -6.83
N ALA A 267 6.87 17.29 -7.95
CA ALA A 267 7.51 17.77 -9.16
C ALA A 267 7.87 19.26 -9.08
N SER A 268 9.13 19.59 -9.34
CA SER A 268 9.68 20.95 -9.22
C SER A 268 9.20 21.96 -10.27
N LEU A 269 8.38 21.54 -11.24
CA LEU A 269 7.87 22.37 -12.35
C LEU A 269 6.39 22.10 -12.68
N GLY A 270 5.58 21.66 -11.71
CA GLY A 270 4.14 21.41 -11.88
C GLY A 270 3.75 20.14 -12.65
N TRP A 271 4.66 19.57 -13.45
CA TRP A 271 4.47 18.29 -14.15
C TRP A 271 4.70 17.10 -13.19
N GLY A 272 3.65 16.68 -12.47
CA GLY A 272 3.71 15.55 -11.53
C GLY A 272 4.30 14.27 -12.13
N LEU A 273 5.09 13.53 -11.32
CA LEU A 273 5.52 12.18 -11.70
C LEU A 273 4.30 11.27 -11.79
N VAL A 274 4.10 10.64 -12.94
CA VAL A 274 3.01 9.68 -13.17
C VAL A 274 3.55 8.27 -13.32
N LEU A 275 2.85 7.31 -12.73
CA LEU A 275 3.19 5.88 -12.82
C LEU A 275 3.16 5.41 -14.28
N LYS A 276 2.10 5.80 -15.00
CA LYS A 276 1.96 5.69 -16.45
C LYS A 276 1.50 7.05 -17.00
N GLY A 277 2.01 7.45 -18.16
CA GLY A 277 1.60 8.69 -18.82
C GLY A 277 0.66 8.46 -20.02
N GLY A 278 0.21 9.56 -20.62
CA GLY A 278 -0.54 9.58 -21.89
C GLY A 278 0.41 9.65 -23.08
N ASP A 279 0.51 10.83 -23.70
CA ASP A 279 1.37 11.10 -24.86
C ASP A 279 2.89 11.04 -24.56
N ARG A 280 3.27 10.74 -23.30
CA ARG A 280 4.65 10.56 -22.83
C ARG A 280 4.69 9.36 -21.88
N PRO A 281 5.76 8.53 -21.89
CA PRO A 281 5.89 7.40 -20.98
C PRO A 281 6.02 7.87 -19.52
N GLY A 282 5.32 7.19 -18.61
CA GLY A 282 5.51 7.32 -17.17
C GLY A 282 6.67 6.46 -16.65
N LEU A 283 6.94 6.49 -15.34
CA LEU A 283 8.08 5.76 -14.77
C LEU A 283 7.99 4.24 -14.98
N TRP A 284 6.78 3.67 -14.98
CA TRP A 284 6.56 2.25 -15.25
C TRP A 284 6.82 1.89 -16.71
N ASP A 285 6.37 2.72 -17.65
CA ASP A 285 6.63 2.54 -19.08
C ASP A 285 8.14 2.58 -19.38
N LEU A 286 8.85 3.54 -18.76
CA LEU A 286 10.30 3.69 -18.86
C LEU A 286 11.04 2.47 -18.29
N LEU A 287 10.62 1.92 -17.15
CA LEU A 287 11.22 0.69 -16.60
C LEU A 287 11.01 -0.50 -17.53
N LEU A 288 9.81 -0.68 -18.08
CA LEU A 288 9.50 -1.78 -19.00
C LEU A 288 10.19 -1.63 -20.36
N ASP A 289 10.43 -0.41 -20.84
CA ASP A 289 11.25 -0.14 -22.03
C ASP A 289 12.74 -0.38 -21.75
N LEU A 290 13.29 0.14 -20.65
CA LEU A 290 14.68 -0.13 -20.21
C LEU A 290 14.96 -1.63 -20.09
N ARG A 291 14.02 -2.42 -19.54
CA ARG A 291 14.13 -3.89 -19.47
C ARG A 291 14.20 -4.53 -20.86
N ARG A 292 13.30 -4.15 -21.78
CA ARG A 292 13.30 -4.65 -23.17
C ARG A 292 14.64 -4.35 -23.86
N ARG A 293 15.17 -3.13 -23.69
CA ARG A 293 16.45 -2.69 -24.28
C ARG A 293 17.69 -3.33 -23.63
N ARG A 294 17.70 -3.59 -22.31
CA ARG A 294 18.84 -4.16 -21.56
C ARG A 294 18.98 -5.69 -21.63
N SER A 295 18.14 -6.37 -22.41
CA SER A 295 18.11 -7.84 -22.57
C SER A 295 19.47 -8.49 -22.94
N ALA A 296 20.45 -7.73 -23.43
CA ALA A 296 21.80 -8.21 -23.75
C ALA A 296 22.84 -8.12 -22.60
N VAL A 297 22.51 -7.48 -21.47
CA VAL A 297 23.49 -7.19 -20.38
C VAL A 297 22.99 -7.65 -19.00
N GLY A 298 21.68 -7.84 -18.81
CA GLY A 298 21.12 -8.47 -17.60
C GLY A 298 19.81 -7.83 -17.10
N PRO A 299 19.14 -8.47 -16.13
CA PRO A 299 17.84 -8.03 -15.64
C PRO A 299 17.94 -6.78 -14.74
N CYS A 300 17.48 -5.64 -15.22
CA CYS A 300 17.35 -4.44 -14.40
C CYS A 300 16.08 -4.46 -13.54
N HIS A 301 16.27 -4.17 -12.26
CA HIS A 301 15.27 -4.11 -11.18
C HIS A 301 15.65 -2.97 -10.24
N LEU A 302 14.66 -2.34 -9.62
CA LEU A 302 14.86 -1.34 -8.57
C LEU A 302 14.95 -1.99 -7.19
N ALA A 303 14.33 -3.16 -6.99
CA ALA A 303 14.50 -3.99 -5.79
C ALA A 303 15.48 -5.15 -6.03
N ARG A 304 16.61 -5.16 -5.31
CA ARG A 304 17.67 -6.20 -5.40
C ARG A 304 17.82 -6.95 -4.07
N ARG A 305 18.13 -8.25 -4.09
CA ARG A 305 18.57 -8.98 -2.87
C ARG A 305 20.05 -8.68 -2.59
N GLY A 306 20.37 -8.28 -1.37
CA GLY A 306 21.76 -8.12 -0.88
C GLY A 306 22.35 -9.42 -0.32
N ARG A 307 23.66 -9.41 0.02
CA ARG A 307 24.40 -10.57 0.56
C ARG A 307 23.70 -11.22 1.78
N SER A 308 23.07 -10.43 2.65
CA SER A 308 22.32 -10.87 3.84
C SER A 308 20.89 -11.37 3.57
N GLY A 309 20.48 -11.53 2.31
CA GLY A 309 19.12 -11.92 1.93
C GLY A 309 18.05 -10.82 2.11
N ALA A 310 18.40 -9.68 2.71
CA ALA A 310 17.57 -8.48 2.75
C ALA A 310 17.33 -7.91 1.35
N LEU A 311 16.23 -7.18 1.17
CA LEU A 311 16.09 -6.34 -0.03
C LEU A 311 16.83 -5.02 0.20
N THR A 312 17.64 -4.67 -0.79
CA THR A 312 18.32 -3.39 -0.93
C THR A 312 17.76 -2.71 -2.16
N LEU A 313 17.54 -1.40 -2.08
CA LEU A 313 17.25 -0.57 -3.23
C LEU A 313 18.45 -0.63 -4.19
N ASP A 314 18.23 -0.77 -5.50
CA ASP A 314 19.26 -0.50 -6.49
C ASP A 314 19.49 1.01 -6.52
N ARG A 315 20.35 1.46 -5.60
CA ARG A 315 20.73 2.86 -5.45
C ARG A 315 21.43 3.41 -6.69
N ALA A 316 21.93 2.59 -7.61
CA ALA A 316 22.56 3.04 -8.87
C ALA A 316 21.53 3.25 -9.98
N THR A 317 20.59 2.32 -10.18
CA THR A 317 19.46 2.52 -11.12
C THR A 317 18.52 3.61 -10.60
N LEU A 318 18.30 3.71 -9.29
CA LEU A 318 17.61 4.86 -8.70
C LEU A 318 18.50 6.12 -8.73
N ALA A 319 19.84 6.03 -8.67
CA ALA A 319 20.71 7.18 -8.83
C ALA A 319 20.57 7.84 -10.21
N ALA A 320 20.47 7.02 -11.27
CA ALA A 320 20.19 7.51 -12.62
C ALA A 320 18.85 8.30 -12.74
N LEU A 321 18.02 8.29 -11.69
CA LEU A 321 16.77 9.05 -11.57
C LEU A 321 16.81 10.14 -10.46
N LEU A 322 17.76 10.10 -9.50
CA LEU A 322 17.60 10.22 -8.02
C LEU A 322 18.95 10.60 -7.34
N TRP A 323 19.08 11.53 -6.36
CA TRP A 323 20.38 11.89 -5.70
C TRP A 323 20.29 12.30 -4.11
N ARG A 324 20.09 13.54 -3.52
CA ARG A 324 20.18 13.98 -2.03
C ARG A 324 19.44 15.28 -1.62
N SER A 325 19.11 15.30 -0.33
CA SER A 325 19.27 16.30 0.75
C SER A 325 19.31 15.49 2.08
N TYR A 326 19.36 16.06 3.29
CA TYR A 326 19.28 15.24 4.53
C TYR A 326 17.93 14.50 4.63
N GLN A 327 16.84 15.23 4.38
CA GLN A 327 15.46 14.74 4.26
C GLN A 327 15.34 13.51 3.34
N GLN A 328 16.17 13.45 2.30
CA GLN A 328 16.18 12.33 1.35
C GLN A 328 16.84 11.08 1.88
N ARG A 329 17.85 11.18 2.76
CA ARG A 329 18.40 9.99 3.42
C ARG A 329 17.30 9.30 4.23
N ARG A 330 16.45 10.08 4.92
CA ARG A 330 15.28 9.56 5.64
C ARG A 330 14.19 9.04 4.70
N TYR A 331 13.92 9.70 3.57
CA TYR A 331 12.94 9.22 2.58
C TYR A 331 13.39 7.89 1.94
N ILE A 332 14.66 7.79 1.52
CA ILE A 332 15.27 6.57 0.96
C ILE A 332 15.27 5.42 1.97
N ALA A 333 15.61 5.68 3.24
CA ALA A 333 15.48 4.69 4.30
C ALA A 333 14.02 4.24 4.49
N GLY A 334 13.06 5.15 4.34
CA GLY A 334 11.64 4.83 4.29
C GLY A 334 11.26 3.94 3.11
N LEU A 335 11.73 4.22 1.89
CA LEU A 335 11.49 3.37 0.72
C LEU A 335 12.06 1.96 0.94
N GLU A 336 13.27 1.87 1.51
CA GLU A 336 13.89 0.60 1.89
C GLU A 336 13.08 -0.14 2.97
N TRP A 337 12.58 0.55 4.00
CA TRP A 337 11.68 0.00 5.03
C TRP A 337 10.35 -0.50 4.43
N VAL A 338 9.68 0.28 3.58
CA VAL A 338 8.41 -0.10 2.92
C VAL A 338 8.60 -1.34 2.02
N ILE A 339 9.65 -1.37 1.18
CA ILE A 339 9.95 -2.52 0.32
C ILE A 339 10.24 -3.77 1.16
N ASN A 340 11.04 -3.64 2.22
CA ASN A 340 11.37 -4.75 3.10
C ASN A 340 10.16 -5.27 3.89
N MET A 341 9.21 -4.40 4.25
CA MET A 341 7.95 -4.75 4.91
C MET A 341 7.07 -5.66 4.04
N TYR A 342 6.72 -5.25 2.80
CA TYR A 342 5.95 -6.12 1.89
C TYR A 342 6.72 -7.36 1.44
N ALA A 343 8.05 -7.31 1.34
CA ALA A 343 8.82 -8.50 0.96
C ALA A 343 8.89 -9.57 2.06
N ARG A 344 8.91 -9.18 3.34
CA ARG A 344 8.97 -10.12 4.49
C ARG A 344 7.62 -10.38 5.18
N GLY A 345 6.53 -9.74 4.75
CA GLY A 345 5.23 -9.82 5.43
C GLY A 345 5.22 -9.27 6.86
N ARG A 346 6.26 -8.56 7.29
CA ARG A 346 6.39 -8.04 8.66
C ARG A 346 7.12 -6.70 8.68
N VAL A 347 6.64 -5.79 9.52
CA VAL A 347 7.35 -4.56 9.90
C VAL A 347 8.71 -4.94 10.54
N GLN A 348 9.79 -4.23 10.17
CA GLN A 348 11.11 -4.44 10.79
C GLN A 348 11.37 -3.50 11.97
N ASP A 349 10.79 -2.31 11.94
CA ASP A 349 10.86 -1.30 13.00
C ASP A 349 9.48 -0.63 13.09
N TYR A 350 8.80 -0.78 14.22
CA TYR A 350 7.49 -0.17 14.45
C TYR A 350 7.56 1.31 14.86
N ARG A 351 8.73 1.85 15.23
CA ARG A 351 8.90 3.27 15.60
C ARG A 351 9.31 4.16 14.43
N PHE A 352 9.55 3.60 13.24
CA PHE A 352 9.84 4.37 12.02
C PHE A 352 8.74 5.41 11.70
N THR A 353 9.18 6.63 11.38
CA THR A 353 8.33 7.73 10.87
C THR A 353 8.99 8.45 9.71
N TYR A 354 8.16 8.89 8.77
CA TYR A 354 8.49 9.99 7.87
C TYR A 354 7.52 11.15 8.10
N ASP A 355 8.04 12.17 8.75
CA ASP A 355 7.34 13.32 9.33
C ASP A 355 7.77 14.65 8.68
N LEU A 356 8.75 14.58 7.78
CA LEU A 356 9.24 15.70 6.98
C LEU A 356 8.30 15.97 5.79
N ALA A 357 8.47 17.11 5.13
CA ALA A 357 7.74 17.43 3.91
C ALA A 357 7.97 16.39 2.79
N ALA A 358 7.03 16.36 1.84
CA ALA A 358 7.23 15.66 0.57
C ALA A 358 8.50 16.19 -0.11
N PRO A 359 9.45 15.32 -0.51
CA PRO A 359 10.65 15.79 -1.19
C PRO A 359 10.33 16.20 -2.63
N THR A 360 11.06 17.18 -3.17
CA THR A 360 10.98 17.49 -4.61
C THR A 360 11.82 16.51 -5.43
N ILE A 361 11.56 16.30 -6.73
CA ILE A 361 12.39 15.43 -7.59
C ILE A 361 13.85 15.91 -7.60
N LEU A 362 14.09 17.20 -7.82
CA LEU A 362 15.42 17.80 -7.84
C LEU A 362 16.03 17.96 -6.43
N GLY A 363 15.22 18.15 -5.40
CA GLY A 363 15.67 18.10 -4.00
C GLY A 363 15.93 16.67 -3.54
N LEU A 364 15.37 15.69 -4.24
CA LEU A 364 15.83 14.32 -4.23
C LEU A 364 17.19 14.21 -4.90
N VAL A 365 17.89 15.26 -5.40
CA VAL A 365 19.15 15.22 -6.22
C VAL A 365 20.39 16.02 -5.67
N ALA A 366 21.38 15.30 -5.12
CA ALA A 366 22.76 15.59 -4.65
C ALA A 366 23.51 14.37 -3.95
N SER A 367 23.12 13.05 -4.05
CA SER A 367 23.66 11.90 -3.19
C SER A 367 23.73 10.50 -3.79
N LEU A 368 22.68 9.90 -4.38
CA LEU A 368 22.58 8.43 -4.43
C LEU A 368 23.85 7.80 -5.02
N ALA A 369 24.48 8.45 -6.01
CA ALA A 369 25.84 8.13 -6.46
C ALA A 369 27.00 8.51 -5.49
N HIS A 370 26.96 9.65 -4.79
CA HIS A 370 27.81 9.90 -3.60
C HIS A 370 27.53 8.91 -2.42
N GLY A 371 26.59 7.97 -2.56
CA GLY A 371 26.39 6.83 -1.66
C GLY A 371 27.04 5.54 -2.18
N GLN A 372 27.72 5.57 -3.34
CA GLN A 372 28.47 4.44 -3.90
C GLN A 372 29.96 4.53 -3.56
N ALA A 373 30.60 5.70 -3.76
CA ALA A 373 32.01 5.91 -3.43
C ALA A 373 32.34 5.54 -1.97
N ALA A 374 31.53 6.01 -1.01
CA ALA A 374 31.68 5.72 0.42
C ALA A 374 31.36 4.25 0.83
N VAL A 375 31.21 3.34 -0.13
CA VAL A 375 31.16 1.88 0.08
C VAL A 375 32.39 1.20 -0.54
N GLU A 376 33.03 1.82 -1.53
CA GLU A 376 34.30 1.37 -2.12
C GLU A 376 35.47 1.85 -1.25
N ASP A 377 35.42 3.08 -0.71
CA ASP A 377 36.38 3.63 0.27
C ASP A 377 36.25 3.03 1.69
N GLY A 378 35.54 1.90 1.86
CA GLY A 378 35.05 1.42 3.16
C GLY A 378 35.36 -0.04 3.54
N GLU A 379 35.96 -0.84 2.67
CA GLU A 379 36.38 -2.23 2.96
C GLU A 379 37.92 -2.40 3.04
N GLU A 380 38.72 -1.31 2.94
CA GLU A 380 40.18 -1.31 3.20
C GLU A 380 40.51 -0.45 4.43
N GLY A 381 40.88 -1.09 5.56
CA GLY A 381 41.25 -0.36 6.79
C GLY A 381 40.82 -1.00 8.12
N ALA A 382 40.74 -2.33 8.20
CA ALA A 382 40.37 -3.07 9.41
C ALA A 382 41.29 -4.28 9.66
N GLU A 383 42.61 -4.07 9.54
CA GLU A 383 43.60 -5.03 10.09
C GLU A 383 43.77 -4.86 11.60
N GLU A 384 44.34 -5.87 12.23
CA GLU A 384 44.24 -6.14 13.67
C GLU A 384 45.15 -5.23 14.51
N GLY A 385 44.68 -4.91 15.73
CA GLY A 385 45.38 -4.05 16.67
C GLY A 385 45.02 -4.39 18.12
N GLU A 386 45.46 -5.55 18.60
CA GLU A 386 45.39 -5.87 20.02
C GLU A 386 46.29 -4.91 20.82
N GLY A 387 45.68 -4.12 21.70
CA GLY A 387 46.38 -3.16 22.55
C GLY A 387 45.60 -2.94 23.85
N ALA A 388 46.22 -3.27 24.98
CA ALA A 388 45.62 -3.17 26.31
C ALA A 388 45.99 -1.84 27.01
N GLU A 389 45.68 -1.78 28.31
CA GLU A 389 46.00 -0.69 29.27
C GLU A 389 45.03 0.51 29.18
N ARG A 390 44.23 0.80 30.23
CA ARG A 390 44.58 1.40 31.54
C ARG A 390 45.00 2.86 31.41
N GLY A 391 44.34 3.75 32.15
CA GLY A 391 44.51 5.20 32.00
C GLY A 391 45.13 5.91 33.21
N MET A 392 45.75 7.05 32.90
CA MET A 392 45.99 8.26 33.72
C MET A 392 45.84 9.44 32.73
N ALA A 393 45.26 10.62 33.02
CA ALA A 393 45.37 11.54 34.15
C ALA A 393 46.67 12.38 34.15
N GLY A 394 46.56 13.69 33.83
CA GLY A 394 47.60 14.72 34.04
C GLY A 394 47.97 15.57 32.82
N GLY A 395 48.34 16.86 33.04
CA GLY A 395 48.83 17.82 32.03
C GLY A 395 47.70 18.61 31.32
N GLU A 396 47.66 19.95 31.20
CA GLU A 396 48.68 21.03 31.20
C GLU A 396 49.68 20.95 30.01
N SER A 397 49.99 22.02 29.26
CA SER A 397 49.48 23.41 29.22
C SER A 397 49.96 24.15 27.94
N CYS A 398 49.48 25.40 27.73
CA CYS A 398 50.04 26.44 26.83
C CYS A 398 49.94 26.29 25.29
N GLY A 399 49.63 27.41 24.62
CA GLY A 399 50.00 27.71 23.23
C GLY A 399 51.12 28.78 23.22
N PRO A 400 51.19 29.74 22.26
CA PRO A 400 50.30 30.03 21.12
C PRO A 400 51.09 30.25 19.80
N GLU A 401 50.58 31.09 18.88
CA GLU A 401 51.22 31.61 17.64
C GLU A 401 51.39 30.60 16.47
N GLY A 402 51.37 30.99 15.19
CA GLY A 402 50.97 32.27 14.59
C GLY A 402 51.67 32.61 13.25
N ALA A 403 51.11 32.24 12.08
CA ALA A 403 51.62 32.72 10.79
C ALA A 403 50.63 32.66 9.59
N GLN A 404 50.67 33.72 8.78
CA GLN A 404 50.25 33.87 7.37
C GLN A 404 51.37 34.71 6.68
N PRO A 405 51.37 35.01 5.36
CA PRO A 405 50.93 34.24 4.18
C PRO A 405 51.98 34.22 3.03
N ALA A 406 51.79 33.37 2.01
CA ALA A 406 52.27 33.57 0.62
C ALA A 406 51.43 32.66 -0.32
N LEU A 407 50.89 33.04 -1.49
CA LEU A 407 51.39 33.79 -2.67
C LEU A 407 52.51 33.09 -3.46
N GLY A 408 52.12 32.44 -4.57
CA GLY A 408 53.00 31.96 -5.64
C GLY A 408 52.20 31.84 -6.95
N ALA A 409 52.71 32.37 -8.06
CA ALA A 409 51.99 32.49 -9.33
C ALA A 409 52.76 31.83 -10.50
N GLY A 410 52.06 31.24 -11.48
CA GLY A 410 52.71 30.48 -12.56
C GLY A 410 51.87 30.21 -13.82
N ARG A 411 51.87 31.19 -14.75
CA ARG A 411 51.94 31.06 -16.23
C ARG A 411 51.23 29.86 -16.94
N LEU A 412 50.17 30.11 -17.71
CA LEU A 412 50.16 30.43 -19.17
C LEU A 412 50.36 29.24 -20.14
N ALA A 413 49.33 28.97 -20.95
CA ALA A 413 49.46 28.86 -22.42
C ALA A 413 48.09 29.09 -23.11
N ARG A 414 48.09 29.63 -24.33
CA ARG A 414 46.93 29.71 -25.24
C ARG A 414 47.31 29.04 -26.56
N ASN A 415 46.35 28.34 -27.18
CA ASN A 415 46.08 28.24 -28.64
C ASN A 415 44.97 27.18 -28.85
N GLY A 416 44.10 27.25 -29.85
CA GLY A 416 43.90 28.30 -30.87
C GLY A 416 43.57 27.70 -32.24
N LEU A 417 42.44 28.13 -32.85
CA LEU A 417 41.95 27.72 -34.19
C LEU A 417 41.43 26.26 -34.25
N LYS A 418 40.53 25.86 -35.18
CA LYS A 418 40.01 26.53 -36.39
C LYS A 418 38.54 26.09 -36.68
N ARG A 419 37.79 26.89 -37.43
CA ARG A 419 36.55 26.47 -38.13
C ARG A 419 36.91 26.00 -39.55
N ASP A 420 36.03 25.25 -40.20
CA ASP A 420 35.59 25.55 -41.59
C ASP A 420 34.30 24.79 -41.98
N GLN A 421 33.73 25.12 -43.14
CA GLN A 421 32.46 24.61 -43.67
C GLN A 421 32.65 23.84 -44.98
N ALA A 422 31.77 22.87 -45.28
CA ALA A 422 31.41 22.46 -46.65
C ALA A 422 30.09 21.65 -46.65
N ALA A 423 29.42 21.55 -47.80
CA ALA A 423 28.18 20.79 -47.96
C ALA A 423 28.12 20.06 -49.31
N ALA A 424 27.38 18.94 -49.37
CA ALA A 424 27.05 18.25 -50.63
C ALA A 424 25.71 17.48 -50.56
N ARG A 425 25.05 17.38 -51.72
CA ARG A 425 23.90 16.54 -52.11
C ARG A 425 24.36 15.74 -53.37
N PRO A 426 23.58 14.86 -54.08
CA PRO A 426 22.11 14.73 -54.14
C PRO A 426 21.55 13.28 -54.29
N ASN A 427 20.27 13.17 -54.71
CA ASN A 427 19.50 11.98 -55.16
C ASN A 427 19.12 10.96 -54.06
N GLY A 428 18.00 10.21 -54.11
CA GLY A 428 16.83 10.23 -55.02
C GLY A 428 16.12 8.85 -55.07
N ALA A 429 14.81 8.69 -55.35
CA ALA A 429 13.70 9.65 -55.42
C ALA A 429 12.30 8.95 -55.44
N ALA A 430 11.25 9.68 -55.06
CA ALA A 430 9.81 9.55 -55.44
C ALA A 430 9.00 8.25 -55.23
N ARG A 431 7.92 8.34 -54.43
CA ARG A 431 6.49 8.24 -54.88
C ARG A 431 5.50 8.70 -53.79
N GLN A 432 4.25 8.94 -54.17
CA GLN A 432 3.14 9.47 -53.34
C GLN A 432 1.85 8.59 -53.44
N PRO A 433 0.79 8.82 -52.63
CA PRO A 433 -0.19 7.78 -52.26
C PRO A 433 -1.61 7.91 -52.87
N GLY A 434 -2.45 6.89 -52.60
CA GLY A 434 -3.91 6.92 -52.43
C GLY A 434 -4.25 6.10 -51.15
N GLY A 435 -5.43 6.18 -50.50
CA GLY A 435 -6.79 6.45 -50.97
C GLY A 435 -7.58 5.13 -50.93
N ALA A 436 -8.45 4.85 -49.95
CA ALA A 436 -9.82 5.39 -49.77
C ALA A 436 -10.77 4.91 -50.90
N ASP A 437 -11.94 4.30 -50.69
CA ASP A 437 -12.75 3.99 -49.47
C ASP A 437 -13.68 2.77 -49.75
N ALA A 438 -14.57 2.43 -48.79
CA ALA A 438 -15.88 1.75 -49.00
C ALA A 438 -15.88 0.22 -49.32
N GLU A 439 -16.93 -0.60 -49.11
CA GLU A 439 -18.18 -0.48 -48.31
C GLU A 439 -18.87 -1.87 -48.19
N LEU A 440 -19.74 -2.07 -47.17
CA LEU A 440 -20.90 -3.02 -47.13
C LEU A 440 -20.57 -4.56 -47.26
N ASP A 441 -21.46 -5.55 -46.99
CA ASP A 441 -22.83 -5.51 -46.45
C ASP A 441 -23.26 -6.75 -45.61
N GLU A 442 -24.36 -6.58 -44.87
CA GLU A 442 -25.48 -7.48 -44.45
C GLU A 442 -25.44 -9.04 -44.27
N LYS A 443 -26.16 -9.47 -43.21
CA LYS A 443 -27.09 -10.65 -43.07
C LYS A 443 -26.54 -12.12 -43.12
N ALA A 444 -27.23 -13.17 -42.64
CA ALA A 444 -28.22 -13.35 -41.54
C ALA A 444 -28.59 -14.86 -41.29
N HIS A 445 -29.15 -15.17 -40.11
CA HIS A 445 -30.10 -16.28 -39.78
C HIS A 445 -29.65 -17.77 -39.65
N GLY A 446 -30.41 -18.54 -38.83
CA GLY A 446 -30.49 -20.02 -38.80
C GLY A 446 -29.45 -20.76 -37.90
N SER A 447 -29.69 -21.35 -36.71
CA SER A 447 -30.86 -21.84 -35.93
C SER A 447 -31.13 -23.37 -35.99
N ARG A 448 -31.20 -24.01 -34.81
CA ARG A 448 -31.68 -25.39 -34.47
C ARG A 448 -30.79 -26.56 -34.96
N ASN A 449 -30.21 -27.40 -34.08
CA ASN A 449 -30.77 -28.42 -33.15
C ASN A 449 -30.94 -29.81 -33.80
N ASN A 450 -30.12 -30.81 -33.43
CA ASN A 450 -30.57 -31.97 -32.61
C ASN A 450 -29.46 -33.01 -32.31
N ARG A 451 -29.70 -33.81 -31.27
CA ARG A 451 -28.94 -34.95 -30.70
C ARG A 451 -29.92 -35.75 -29.81
N PRO A 452 -29.66 -36.98 -29.35
CA PRO A 452 -29.03 -38.18 -29.95
C PRO A 452 -30.11 -39.29 -30.19
N PRO A 453 -29.79 -40.60 -30.31
CA PRO A 453 -29.47 -41.53 -29.20
C PRO A 453 -28.08 -42.21 -29.37
N ALA A 454 -27.38 -42.87 -28.42
CA ALA A 454 -27.68 -43.53 -27.13
C ALA A 454 -27.87 -45.07 -27.21
N MET A 455 -27.43 -45.80 -26.16
CA MET A 455 -27.33 -47.27 -26.02
C MET A 455 -26.16 -47.90 -26.83
N ASP A 456 -25.41 -48.94 -26.39
CA ASP A 456 -25.51 -49.75 -25.15
C ASP A 456 -24.14 -50.35 -24.68
N MET A 457 -24.18 -51.16 -23.61
CA MET A 457 -23.05 -51.90 -22.96
C MET A 457 -22.61 -53.15 -23.79
N GLU A 458 -21.60 -54.00 -23.49
CA GLU A 458 -20.75 -54.24 -22.30
C GLU A 458 -19.48 -55.08 -22.66
N SER A 459 -18.76 -55.58 -21.62
CA SER A 459 -17.74 -56.66 -21.58
C SER A 459 -16.27 -56.27 -21.69
N ALA A 460 -15.41 -57.04 -21.00
CA ALA A 460 -13.99 -56.75 -20.78
C ALA A 460 -13.12 -58.02 -20.78
N VAL A 461 -11.98 -57.98 -21.50
CA VAL A 461 -10.86 -58.93 -21.38
C VAL A 461 -9.55 -58.19 -21.64
N ALA A 462 -8.52 -58.47 -20.82
CA ALA A 462 -7.13 -58.08 -21.04
C ALA A 462 -6.19 -59.04 -20.28
N PRO A 463 -4.88 -59.10 -20.57
CA PRO A 463 -4.16 -58.62 -21.75
C PRO A 463 -3.38 -59.76 -22.47
N ARG A 464 -2.79 -59.47 -23.64
CA ARG A 464 -1.62 -60.23 -24.17
C ARG A 464 -0.59 -59.28 -24.79
N THR A 465 0.63 -59.32 -24.29
CA THR A 465 1.77 -58.48 -24.72
C THR A 465 2.65 -59.19 -25.77
N PRO A 466 2.92 -58.58 -26.93
CA PRO A 466 4.02 -58.98 -27.82
C PRO A 466 5.37 -58.37 -27.37
N PRO A 467 6.52 -58.96 -27.77
CA PRO A 467 7.85 -58.41 -27.52
C PRO A 467 8.18 -57.19 -28.41
N PRO A 468 9.18 -56.35 -28.04
CA PRO A 468 9.40 -55.05 -28.68
C PRO A 468 10.09 -55.14 -30.05
N ALA A 469 9.56 -54.38 -31.02
CA ALA A 469 10.23 -54.10 -32.29
C ALA A 469 11.26 -52.96 -32.13
N LYS A 470 12.40 -53.06 -32.83
CA LYS A 470 13.48 -52.07 -32.78
C LYS A 470 13.14 -50.84 -33.63
N SER A 471 13.16 -49.64 -33.04
CA SER A 471 13.01 -48.38 -33.77
C SER A 471 14.32 -47.99 -34.51
N PRO A 472 14.24 -47.40 -35.72
CA PRO A 472 15.40 -46.78 -36.37
C PRO A 472 15.77 -45.44 -35.71
N ALA A 473 17.01 -44.97 -35.93
CA ALA A 473 17.53 -43.76 -35.30
C ALA A 473 17.01 -42.46 -35.95
N ALA A 474 16.78 -41.44 -35.12
CA ALA A 474 16.40 -40.07 -35.49
C ALA A 474 17.14 -39.06 -34.57
N PRO A 475 17.26 -37.77 -34.94
CA PRO A 475 18.46 -36.99 -34.61
C PRO A 475 18.41 -36.13 -33.33
N SER A 476 19.63 -35.74 -32.92
CA SER A 476 19.99 -34.55 -32.11
C SER A 476 19.29 -34.33 -30.76
N LYS A 477 20.11 -34.49 -29.70
CA LYS A 477 19.90 -34.06 -28.31
C LYS A 477 19.04 -32.78 -28.18
N ARG A 478 17.92 -32.88 -27.45
CA ARG A 478 17.45 -31.73 -26.64
C ARG A 478 18.39 -31.58 -25.42
N PRO A 479 18.60 -30.36 -24.89
CA PRO A 479 19.15 -30.21 -23.55
C PRO A 479 18.19 -30.83 -22.51
N ARG A 480 18.70 -31.13 -21.31
CA ARG A 480 17.89 -31.74 -20.24
C ARG A 480 17.12 -30.67 -19.45
N ASP A 481 15.92 -31.01 -19.00
CA ASP A 481 15.09 -30.17 -18.13
C ASP A 481 15.57 -30.17 -16.65
N GLU A 482 16.89 -30.08 -16.41
CA GLU A 482 17.49 -30.14 -15.05
C GLU A 482 17.90 -28.75 -14.49
N ASP A 483 18.04 -27.71 -15.33
CA ASP A 483 18.50 -26.36 -14.93
C ASP A 483 17.37 -25.36 -14.59
N LEU A 484 16.12 -25.82 -14.45
CA LEU A 484 14.96 -24.98 -14.11
C LEU A 484 14.31 -25.36 -12.76
N ALA A 485 15.15 -25.47 -11.73
CA ALA A 485 14.68 -25.47 -10.35
C ALA A 485 13.95 -24.13 -10.05
N PRO A 486 12.64 -24.13 -9.72
CA PRO A 486 11.98 -22.91 -9.29
C PRO A 486 12.63 -22.44 -7.99
N ALA A 487 13.10 -21.19 -7.97
CA ALA A 487 13.85 -20.66 -6.83
C ALA A 487 13.02 -20.75 -5.54
N LEU A 488 13.35 -21.76 -4.70
CA LEU A 488 12.67 -21.98 -3.43
C LEU A 488 12.77 -20.70 -2.59
N PRO A 489 11.65 -20.18 -2.06
CA PRO A 489 11.70 -19.02 -1.18
C PRO A 489 12.50 -19.43 0.06
N LEU A 490 13.68 -18.83 0.23
CA LEU A 490 14.49 -18.98 1.44
C LEU A 490 13.58 -18.77 2.67
N PRO A 491 13.74 -19.58 3.74
CA PRO A 491 12.98 -19.36 4.97
C PRO A 491 13.19 -17.91 5.44
N PRO A 492 12.17 -17.30 6.08
CA PRO A 492 12.34 -15.95 6.62
C PRO A 492 13.55 -15.94 7.55
N PRO A 493 14.46 -14.95 7.44
CA PRO A 493 15.64 -14.90 8.29
C PRO A 493 15.19 -14.89 9.76
N PRO A 494 15.88 -15.64 10.64
CA PRO A 494 15.50 -15.77 12.04
C PRO A 494 15.31 -14.38 12.64
N ALA A 495 14.32 -14.26 13.54
CA ALA A 495 14.04 -12.99 14.17
C ALA A 495 15.21 -12.61 15.09
N SER A 496 16.14 -11.81 14.57
CA SER A 496 17.03 -11.00 15.41
C SER A 496 16.16 -10.31 16.46
N PRO A 497 16.51 -10.39 17.76
CA PRO A 497 15.70 -9.78 18.80
C PRO A 497 15.63 -8.27 18.54
N GLN A 498 14.45 -7.79 18.14
CA GLN A 498 14.17 -6.38 17.98
C GLN A 498 14.41 -5.70 19.32
N SER A 499 15.25 -4.67 19.32
CA SER A 499 15.44 -3.85 20.52
C SER A 499 14.09 -3.31 21.01
N PRO A 500 13.92 -3.00 22.31
CA PRO A 500 12.67 -2.43 22.83
C PRO A 500 12.20 -1.21 22.02
N SER A 501 13.14 -0.42 21.52
CA SER A 501 12.93 0.74 20.63
C SER A 501 12.42 0.42 19.21
N MET A 502 12.11 -0.83 18.87
CA MET A 502 11.53 -1.24 17.57
C MET A 502 10.17 -1.93 17.70
N GLN A 503 9.65 -2.04 18.93
CA GLN A 503 8.41 -2.75 19.24
C GLN A 503 7.14 -1.90 18.94
N PRO A 504 6.00 -2.54 18.65
CA PRO A 504 4.71 -1.87 18.51
C PRO A 504 4.21 -1.29 19.85
N LEU A 505 3.38 -0.24 19.78
CA LEU A 505 2.60 0.26 20.93
C LEU A 505 1.60 -0.81 21.41
N ILE A 506 1.48 -1.01 22.73
CA ILE A 506 0.38 -1.81 23.32
C ILE A 506 -0.99 -1.33 22.81
N PRO A 507 -2.02 -2.19 22.72
CA PRO A 507 -3.30 -1.83 22.12
C PRO A 507 -3.90 -0.54 22.71
N ALA A 508 -3.92 -0.40 24.03
CA ALA A 508 -4.37 0.82 24.71
C ALA A 508 -3.61 2.10 24.27
N ALA A 509 -2.28 2.04 24.18
CA ALA A 509 -1.45 3.15 23.71
C ALA A 509 -1.69 3.46 22.22
N CYS A 510 -1.93 2.44 21.38
CA CYS A 510 -2.33 2.61 19.98
C CYS A 510 -3.68 3.35 19.82
N ALA A 511 -4.65 3.12 20.73
CA ALA A 511 -5.88 3.92 20.77
C ALA A 511 -5.59 5.38 21.13
N LEU A 512 -4.86 5.64 22.23
CA LEU A 512 -4.51 7.01 22.62
C LEU A 512 -3.70 7.76 21.54
N ALA A 513 -2.72 7.10 20.92
CA ALA A 513 -1.92 7.69 19.86
C ALA A 513 -2.71 8.09 18.61
N THR A 514 -3.89 7.49 18.37
CA THR A 514 -4.64 7.70 17.11
C THR A 514 -6.06 8.24 17.24
N LEU A 515 -6.65 8.25 18.43
CA LEU A 515 -7.93 8.93 18.69
C LEU A 515 -7.69 10.45 18.83
N PRO A 516 -8.57 11.30 18.27
CA PRO A 516 -8.64 12.72 18.63
C PRO A 516 -9.30 12.89 20.00
N LEU A 517 -9.24 14.11 20.57
CA LEU A 517 -9.92 14.43 21.85
C LEU A 517 -11.43 14.10 21.81
N SER A 518 -12.11 14.41 20.71
CA SER A 518 -13.53 14.03 20.47
C SER A 518 -13.78 12.52 20.40
N GLY A 519 -12.72 11.71 20.36
CA GLY A 519 -12.74 10.26 20.43
C GLY A 519 -12.61 9.68 21.85
N ARG A 520 -12.47 10.49 22.90
CA ARG A 520 -12.23 10.09 24.29
C ARG A 520 -13.15 8.96 24.77
N GLN A 521 -14.45 9.09 24.52
CA GLN A 521 -15.50 8.10 24.84
C GLN A 521 -15.30 6.69 24.21
N PHE A 522 -14.40 6.54 23.23
CA PHE A 522 -14.07 5.24 22.61
C PHE A 522 -12.76 4.63 23.14
N ALA A 523 -11.97 5.36 23.93
CA ALA A 523 -10.81 4.82 24.62
C ALA A 523 -11.21 3.94 25.81
N ALA A 524 -10.30 3.08 26.27
CA ALA A 524 -10.50 2.25 27.46
C ALA A 524 -10.89 3.12 28.67
N SER A 525 -11.88 2.68 29.45
CA SER A 525 -12.55 3.47 30.48
C SER A 525 -11.55 4.04 31.51
N ALA A 526 -10.56 3.23 31.92
CA ALA A 526 -9.51 3.64 32.85
C ALA A 526 -8.56 4.73 32.32
N LEU A 527 -8.47 4.91 30.99
CA LEU A 527 -7.51 5.82 30.35
C LEU A 527 -8.11 7.15 29.88
N GLN A 528 -9.43 7.32 29.94
CA GLN A 528 -10.10 8.52 29.40
C GLN A 528 -9.61 9.82 30.09
N HIS A 529 -9.16 9.72 31.34
CA HIS A 529 -8.58 10.84 32.11
C HIS A 529 -7.22 11.34 31.57
N LEU A 530 -6.46 10.49 30.85
CA LEU A 530 -5.18 10.89 30.24
C LEU A 530 -5.37 11.84 29.05
N MET A 531 -6.59 11.93 28.52
CA MET A 531 -6.93 12.76 27.35
C MET A 531 -7.38 14.18 27.71
N ASP A 532 -7.53 14.51 29.00
CA ASP A 532 -8.10 15.80 29.42
C ASP A 532 -7.12 16.99 29.28
N ASP A 533 -7.63 18.16 28.90
CA ASP A 533 -6.84 19.40 28.75
C ASP A 533 -6.45 20.07 30.09
N GLY A 534 -6.71 19.41 31.23
CA GLY A 534 -6.50 19.93 32.57
C GLY A 534 -5.02 20.16 32.94
N GLN A 535 -4.77 21.04 33.92
CA GLN A 535 -3.42 21.20 34.47
C GLN A 535 -3.03 19.94 35.25
N GLY A 536 -2.07 19.18 34.73
CA GLY A 536 -1.56 17.92 35.31
C GLY A 536 -1.79 16.67 34.46
N ALA A 537 -2.56 16.73 33.37
CA ALA A 537 -2.75 15.57 32.49
C ALA A 537 -1.48 15.25 31.69
N ALA A 538 -0.97 14.02 31.84
CA ALA A 538 0.33 13.58 31.29
C ALA A 538 0.44 13.77 29.76
N LEU A 539 -0.64 13.52 29.02
CA LEU A 539 -0.67 13.61 27.56
C LEU A 539 -1.34 14.89 27.05
N ARG A 540 -1.45 15.95 27.86
CA ARG A 540 -2.04 17.23 27.43
C ARG A 540 -1.38 17.78 26.17
N HIS A 541 -0.06 17.68 26.05
CA HIS A 541 0.67 18.12 24.85
C HIS A 541 0.31 17.31 23.58
N VAL A 542 -0.22 16.09 23.73
CA VAL A 542 -0.71 15.24 22.63
C VAL A 542 -2.07 15.74 22.14
N TYR A 543 -2.97 16.15 23.04
CA TYR A 543 -4.37 16.48 22.71
C TYR A 543 -4.65 17.97 22.53
N ALA A 544 -3.77 18.84 23.03
CA ALA A 544 -3.90 20.30 22.97
C ALA A 544 -4.26 20.80 21.57
N LEU A 545 -5.35 21.57 21.50
CA LEU A 545 -5.89 22.11 20.26
C LEU A 545 -5.39 23.54 20.02
N CYS A 546 -4.67 23.78 18.92
CA CYS A 546 -4.30 25.14 18.51
C CYS A 546 -5.45 25.84 17.76
N PRO A 547 -6.00 26.96 18.27
CA PRO A 547 -7.09 27.67 17.61
C PRO A 547 -6.73 28.26 16.25
N THR A 548 -5.47 28.68 16.06
CA THR A 548 -4.99 29.22 14.77
C THR A 548 -4.88 28.12 13.71
N CYS A 549 -4.32 26.94 14.04
CA CYS A 549 -4.36 25.78 13.13
C CYS A 549 -5.80 25.37 12.76
N GLN A 550 -6.72 25.40 13.71
CA GLN A 550 -8.14 25.09 13.45
C GLN A 550 -8.79 26.11 12.51
N ARG A 551 -8.59 27.41 12.75
CA ARG A 551 -9.10 28.50 11.90
C ARG A 551 -8.58 28.37 10.46
N ILE A 552 -7.26 28.30 10.28
CA ILE A 552 -6.65 28.17 8.94
C ILE A 552 -7.11 26.88 8.25
N GLY A 553 -7.24 25.77 8.99
CA GLY A 553 -7.78 24.52 8.46
C GLY A 553 -9.24 24.62 7.97
N ALA A 554 -10.08 25.39 8.66
CA ALA A 554 -11.45 25.66 8.24
C ALA A 554 -11.53 26.59 7.01
N GLU A 555 -10.66 27.61 6.95
CA GLU A 555 -10.53 28.52 5.80
C GLU A 555 -10.06 27.75 4.54
N ILE A 556 -9.04 26.89 4.67
CA ILE A 556 -8.58 26.00 3.58
C ILE A 556 -9.71 25.06 3.13
N ALA A 557 -10.52 24.52 4.05
CA ALA A 557 -11.66 23.67 3.69
C ALA A 557 -12.77 24.44 2.93
N ALA A 558 -13.03 25.69 3.32
CA ALA A 558 -13.98 26.56 2.62
C ALA A 558 -13.47 26.92 1.21
N ALA A 559 -12.21 27.33 1.08
CA ALA A 559 -11.61 27.68 -0.21
C ALA A 559 -11.53 26.48 -1.17
N ASN A 560 -11.27 25.26 -0.68
CA ASN A 560 -11.33 24.04 -1.50
C ASN A 560 -12.76 23.74 -2.00
N LYS A 561 -13.78 23.96 -1.16
CA LYS A 561 -15.19 23.82 -1.55
C LYS A 561 -15.56 24.83 -2.65
N GLU A 562 -15.04 26.05 -2.56
CA GLU A 562 -15.27 27.09 -3.56
C GLU A 562 -14.55 26.81 -4.88
N LEU A 563 -13.28 26.37 -4.85
CA LEU A 563 -12.58 25.90 -6.04
C LEU A 563 -13.33 24.77 -6.76
N ALA A 564 -13.92 23.83 -6.01
CA ALA A 564 -14.77 22.78 -6.57
C ALA A 564 -16.07 23.32 -7.18
N ARG A 565 -16.68 24.35 -6.57
CA ARG A 565 -17.88 25.04 -7.11
C ARG A 565 -17.57 25.73 -8.44
N VAL A 566 -16.48 26.48 -8.51
CA VAL A 566 -16.04 27.19 -9.73
C VAL A 566 -15.72 26.19 -10.86
N ARG A 567 -15.00 25.12 -10.56
CA ARG A 567 -14.69 24.06 -11.53
C ARG A 567 -15.95 23.37 -12.07
N LEU A 568 -16.96 23.14 -11.24
CA LEU A 568 -18.24 22.58 -11.69
C LEU A 568 -19.00 23.57 -12.58
N ALA A 569 -19.07 24.85 -12.18
CA ALA A 569 -19.72 25.90 -12.97
C ALA A 569 -19.10 26.03 -14.38
N ALA A 570 -17.77 25.92 -14.50
CA ALA A 570 -17.07 25.96 -15.78
C ALA A 570 -17.50 24.87 -16.79
N THR A 571 -18.09 23.77 -16.33
CA THR A 571 -18.55 22.66 -17.21
C THR A 571 -19.99 22.81 -17.71
N GLN A 572 -20.82 23.61 -17.03
CA GLN A 572 -22.26 23.67 -17.28
C GLN A 572 -22.64 24.37 -18.61
N PRO A 573 -22.04 25.50 -19.03
CA PRO A 573 -22.37 26.15 -20.30
C PRO A 573 -22.15 25.25 -21.52
N VAL A 574 -21.07 24.47 -21.51
CA VAL A 574 -20.68 23.54 -22.59
C VAL A 574 -21.68 22.38 -22.73
N THR A 575 -22.32 21.96 -21.63
CA THR A 575 -23.40 20.97 -21.67
C THR A 575 -24.75 21.54 -22.08
N ALA A 576 -25.08 22.78 -21.67
CA ALA A 576 -26.37 23.40 -21.99
C ALA A 576 -26.48 23.76 -23.49
N ALA A 577 -25.42 24.30 -24.09
CA ALA A 577 -25.39 24.68 -25.51
C ALA A 577 -25.57 23.52 -26.52
N ARG A 578 -25.66 22.26 -26.05
CA ARG A 578 -25.98 21.08 -26.87
C ARG A 578 -27.47 20.73 -26.90
N ALA A 579 -28.33 21.37 -26.11
CA ALA A 579 -29.73 21.02 -25.97
C ALA A 579 -30.68 21.81 -26.90
N ASP A 580 -30.50 23.12 -27.01
CA ASP A 580 -31.58 24.04 -27.44
C ASP A 580 -31.59 24.44 -28.94
N GLY A 581 -30.75 23.83 -29.77
CA GLY A 581 -30.85 23.92 -31.25
C GLY A 581 -30.64 25.30 -31.90
N GLN A 582 -30.22 26.31 -31.15
CA GLN A 582 -29.99 27.68 -31.61
C GLN A 582 -28.66 27.85 -32.40
N PRO A 583 -28.51 28.92 -33.22
CA PRO A 583 -27.41 29.05 -34.17
C PRO A 583 -26.02 29.18 -33.50
N PRO A 584 -24.96 28.46 -33.97
CA PRO A 584 -23.74 28.23 -33.18
C PRO A 584 -22.98 29.47 -32.70
N ALA A 585 -22.92 30.54 -33.51
CA ALA A 585 -22.00 31.65 -33.28
C ALA A 585 -22.26 32.42 -31.96
N ALA A 586 -23.52 32.58 -31.55
CA ALA A 586 -23.87 33.29 -30.32
C ALA A 586 -23.48 32.48 -29.06
N HIS A 587 -23.65 31.15 -29.10
CA HIS A 587 -23.30 30.29 -27.97
C HIS A 587 -21.80 30.18 -27.75
N VAL A 588 -20.99 30.20 -28.82
CA VAL A 588 -19.52 30.16 -28.71
C VAL A 588 -19.01 31.38 -27.92
N LEU A 589 -19.48 32.59 -28.24
CA LEU A 589 -19.06 33.80 -27.53
C LEU A 589 -19.47 33.78 -26.06
N LEU A 590 -20.73 33.47 -25.75
CA LEU A 590 -21.21 33.38 -24.36
C LEU A 590 -20.51 32.25 -23.56
N ALA A 591 -20.19 31.13 -24.20
CA ALA A 591 -19.43 30.04 -23.58
C ALA A 591 -17.96 30.43 -23.36
N GLU A 592 -17.33 31.16 -24.28
CA GLU A 592 -15.98 31.70 -24.10
C GLU A 592 -15.93 32.73 -22.98
N GLU A 593 -16.89 33.65 -22.89
CA GLU A 593 -16.97 34.64 -21.80
C GLU A 593 -17.17 33.97 -20.45
N ALA A 594 -18.12 33.03 -20.35
CA ALA A 594 -18.35 32.24 -19.14
C ALA A 594 -17.11 31.41 -18.75
N TYR A 595 -16.41 30.81 -19.71
CA TYR A 595 -15.18 30.06 -19.47
C TYR A 595 -14.02 30.95 -19.02
N ARG A 596 -13.84 32.13 -19.62
CA ARG A 596 -12.85 33.14 -19.20
C ARG A 596 -13.12 33.62 -17.77
N ALA A 597 -14.37 33.94 -17.44
CA ALA A 597 -14.79 34.32 -16.09
C ALA A 597 -14.52 33.19 -15.07
N CYS A 598 -14.87 31.94 -15.41
CA CYS A 598 -14.56 30.78 -14.58
C CYS A 598 -13.05 30.56 -14.41
N LYS A 599 -12.22 30.89 -15.39
CA LYS A 599 -10.76 30.79 -15.29
C LYS A 599 -10.13 31.87 -14.42
N VAL A 600 -10.68 33.08 -14.40
CA VAL A 600 -10.29 34.12 -13.43
C VAL A 600 -10.66 33.66 -12.01
N ALA A 601 -11.90 33.22 -11.78
CA ALA A 601 -12.34 32.72 -10.48
C ALA A 601 -11.56 31.46 -10.01
N GLU A 602 -11.13 30.58 -10.93
CA GLU A 602 -10.26 29.44 -10.60
C GLU A 602 -8.87 29.92 -10.15
N ALA A 603 -8.29 30.92 -10.83
CA ALA A 603 -7.00 31.50 -10.45
C ALA A 603 -7.07 32.21 -9.08
N GLU A 604 -8.13 32.96 -8.81
CA GLU A 604 -8.38 33.62 -7.52
C GLU A 604 -8.53 32.60 -6.39
N ALA A 605 -9.32 31.53 -6.59
CA ALA A 605 -9.49 30.46 -5.61
C ALA A 605 -8.17 29.70 -5.34
N LEU A 606 -7.35 29.48 -6.36
CA LEU A 606 -6.02 28.88 -6.23
C LEU A 606 -5.02 29.81 -5.52
N ALA A 607 -5.09 31.13 -5.77
CA ALA A 607 -4.27 32.12 -5.07
C ALA A 607 -4.62 32.19 -3.58
N ALA A 608 -5.92 32.23 -3.24
CA ALA A 608 -6.40 32.19 -1.86
C ALA A 608 -5.97 30.91 -1.13
N LEU A 609 -6.08 29.74 -1.77
CA LEU A 609 -5.57 28.47 -1.23
C LEU A 609 -4.05 28.49 -1.03
N THR A 610 -3.30 29.12 -1.92
CA THR A 610 -1.83 29.26 -1.81
C THR A 610 -1.46 30.13 -0.62
N ALA A 611 -2.11 31.29 -0.43
CA ALA A 611 -1.88 32.18 0.69
C ALA A 611 -2.24 31.52 2.05
N LEU A 612 -3.37 30.81 2.12
CA LEU A 612 -3.75 30.05 3.32
C LEU A 612 -2.78 28.90 3.63
N SER A 613 -2.26 28.23 2.59
CA SER A 613 -1.22 27.20 2.73
C SER A 613 0.11 27.79 3.25
N GLN A 614 0.51 28.97 2.77
CA GLN A 614 1.68 29.69 3.27
C GLN A 614 1.51 30.13 4.73
N ALA A 615 0.34 30.69 5.09
CA ALA A 615 0.01 31.04 6.46
C ALA A 615 -0.02 29.82 7.40
N GLN A 616 -0.48 28.67 6.91
CA GLN A 616 -0.39 27.41 7.66
C GLN A 616 1.06 27.00 7.90
N VAL A 617 1.93 27.02 6.88
CA VAL A 617 3.35 26.65 7.02
C VAL A 617 4.07 27.58 8.00
N ALA A 618 3.98 28.90 7.83
CA ALA A 618 4.64 29.86 8.70
C ALA A 618 4.23 29.70 10.18
N HIS A 619 2.93 29.52 10.44
CA HIS A 619 2.43 29.27 11.80
C HIS A 619 2.89 27.92 12.38
N MET A 620 3.04 26.88 11.54
CA MET A 620 3.58 25.59 11.98
C MET A 620 5.07 25.71 12.31
N GLU A 621 5.85 26.44 11.51
CA GLU A 621 7.28 26.67 11.76
C GLU A 621 7.54 27.52 13.02
N GLU A 622 6.72 28.54 13.28
CA GLU A 622 6.85 29.44 14.43
C GLU A 622 6.33 28.83 15.74
N ALA A 623 5.06 28.36 15.76
CA ALA A 623 4.37 27.99 17.00
C ALA A 623 4.38 26.48 17.30
N HIS A 624 4.77 25.66 16.32
CA HIS A 624 4.73 24.20 16.41
C HIS A 624 5.99 23.56 15.79
N PRO A 625 7.21 23.98 16.23
CA PRO A 625 8.47 23.47 15.70
C PRO A 625 8.50 21.94 15.76
N PHE A 626 9.03 21.32 14.70
CA PHE A 626 8.93 19.87 14.54
C PHE A 626 9.54 19.11 15.73
N GLN A 627 8.70 18.29 16.37
CA GLN A 627 9.08 17.31 17.36
C GLN A 627 8.60 15.92 16.90
N PRO A 628 9.38 14.85 17.12
CA PRO A 628 8.90 13.49 16.95
C PRO A 628 7.63 13.23 17.76
N PHE A 629 6.78 12.30 17.33
CA PHE A 629 5.62 11.93 18.13
C PHE A 629 6.09 11.32 19.48
N PRO A 630 5.53 11.75 20.62
CA PRO A 630 6.00 11.37 21.95
C PRO A 630 5.54 9.96 22.33
N VAL A 631 6.17 8.96 21.69
CA VAL A 631 5.91 7.52 21.91
C VAL A 631 6.09 7.14 23.37
N ASP A 632 7.24 7.47 23.92
CA ASP A 632 7.65 7.04 25.26
C ASP A 632 6.77 7.68 26.36
N ASP A 633 6.31 8.92 26.16
CA ASP A 633 5.34 9.56 27.06
C ASP A 633 3.97 8.85 27.02
N VAL A 634 3.49 8.46 25.83
CA VAL A 634 2.23 7.73 25.67
C VAL A 634 2.33 6.32 26.25
N GLU A 635 3.46 5.63 26.09
CA GLU A 635 3.71 4.33 26.73
C GLU A 635 3.79 4.47 28.26
N ALA A 636 4.56 5.44 28.77
CA ALA A 636 4.71 5.67 30.21
C ALA A 636 3.39 6.09 30.89
N ALA A 637 2.60 6.96 30.24
CA ALA A 637 1.31 7.39 30.76
C ALA A 637 0.30 6.23 30.86
N VAL A 638 0.29 5.30 29.88
CA VAL A 638 -0.56 4.11 29.96
C VAL A 638 -0.01 3.09 30.98
N ALA A 639 1.31 2.88 31.04
CA ALA A 639 1.94 1.98 32.00
C ALA A 639 1.78 2.44 33.46
N GLY A 640 1.61 3.74 33.69
CA GLY A 640 1.28 4.31 35.01
C GLY A 640 -0.15 4.02 35.50
N VAL A 641 -1.06 3.54 34.65
CA VAL A 641 -2.45 3.24 35.04
C VAL A 641 -2.57 1.77 35.45
N ASP A 642 -2.86 1.55 36.73
CA ASP A 642 -3.01 0.23 37.34
C ASP A 642 -4.08 -0.61 36.62
N VAL A 643 -3.69 -1.79 36.13
CA VAL A 643 -4.55 -2.78 35.43
C VAL A 643 -5.80 -3.16 36.24
N ARG A 644 -5.78 -3.01 37.57
CA ARG A 644 -6.96 -3.22 38.44
C ARG A 644 -8.07 -2.21 38.20
N GLN A 645 -7.75 -0.99 37.74
CA GLN A 645 -8.73 0.06 37.38
C GLN A 645 -9.48 -0.27 36.09
N TYR A 646 -8.92 -1.11 35.22
CA TYR A 646 -9.61 -1.55 34.01
C TYR A 646 -10.74 -2.54 34.36
N PRO A 647 -11.96 -2.35 33.80
CA PRO A 647 -13.00 -3.37 33.81
C PRO A 647 -12.46 -4.71 33.31
N SER A 648 -12.92 -5.84 33.87
CA SER A 648 -12.33 -7.14 33.54
C SER A 648 -12.44 -7.53 32.05
N ALA A 649 -13.37 -6.94 31.31
CA ALA A 649 -13.49 -7.09 29.86
C ALA A 649 -12.44 -6.27 29.07
N GLU A 650 -11.93 -5.18 29.64
CA GLU A 650 -10.98 -4.24 29.01
C GLU A 650 -9.52 -4.53 29.33
N ARG A 651 -9.22 -5.31 30.39
CA ARG A 651 -7.83 -5.67 30.77
C ARG A 651 -6.94 -6.19 29.62
N PRO A 652 -7.43 -6.93 28.61
CA PRO A 652 -6.64 -7.30 27.44
C PRO A 652 -6.11 -6.13 26.58
N LEU A 653 -6.52 -4.89 26.84
CA LEU A 653 -5.99 -3.69 26.18
C LEU A 653 -4.66 -3.20 26.79
N ALA A 654 -4.42 -3.53 28.07
CA ALA A 654 -3.22 -3.14 28.81
C ALA A 654 -2.02 -4.08 28.58
N GLY A 655 -2.17 -5.11 27.73
CA GLY A 655 -1.12 -6.06 27.39
C GLY A 655 -1.15 -6.44 25.90
N PHE A 656 -0.15 -7.23 25.48
CA PHE A 656 -0.05 -7.77 24.12
C PHE A 656 -0.41 -9.25 24.09
N GLY A 657 -1.06 -9.67 22.99
CA GLY A 657 -1.25 -11.08 22.63
C GLY A 657 -2.08 -11.89 23.64
N ARG A 658 -3.36 -12.13 23.34
CA ARG A 658 -4.19 -12.99 24.20
C ARG A 658 -3.65 -14.43 24.23
N ASP A 659 -3.82 -15.10 25.36
CA ASP A 659 -3.60 -16.55 25.53
C ASP A 659 -4.53 -17.45 24.67
N VAL A 660 -5.39 -16.85 23.84
CA VAL A 660 -6.32 -17.56 22.95
C VAL A 660 -5.54 -18.09 21.74
N GLN A 661 -4.91 -19.25 21.90
CA GLN A 661 -4.38 -20.05 20.80
C GLN A 661 -5.54 -20.57 19.91
N ILE A 662 -5.90 -19.78 18.90
CA ILE A 662 -6.66 -20.23 17.72
C ILE A 662 -5.84 -19.84 16.47
N TRP A 663 -4.71 -20.53 16.35
CA TRP A 663 -3.95 -20.78 15.13
C TRP A 663 -4.23 -22.22 14.67
#